data_AF-A0A2G5LCP0-F1
#
_entry.id   AF-A0A2G5LCP0-F1
#
_cell.length_a   1.000
_cell.length_b   1.000
_cell.length_c   1.000
_cell.angle_alpha   90.00
_cell.angle_beta   90.00
_cell.angle_gamma   90.00
#
_symmetry.space_group_name_H-M   'P 1'
#
loop_
_entity.id
_entity.type
_entity.pdbx_description
1 polymer ?
#
loop_
_entity_poly.entity_id
_entity_poly.type
_entity_poly.pdbx_seq_one_letter_code
_entity_poly.pdbx_strand_id
1 'polypeptide(L)'
;MAKTIIISNRLPVQLQISNGSITAIPSVGGLATGMKSVHSGGDSLWIGWSGLTNEETPEALESQIDDALAEHGSSKVKLTQKEVDGFYYGFSNRTVWPLFHYFMEYTEFQWESWEIYKQVNQKFADAILEKAEDDDVIWVHDYQLMLVPQMVREKRPNVSIGFFLHIPFPSFEIFRTLPWRMEVLEGLLGSDLIGFHTYDYERHFLSSVRRLLGLEVSFNDIYLDDRVIKVDSFPMGIDYKKFNEAAKEHAQRDESQKSELQKRLDTHKESTPDAKFFLSIDRLDYTKGIAKRLNAFEYFLNKYPQYKEKVRLIILAVPSRSNVPQYQLLKKEIDELVGRINGELSSVSWTPIWYFYRSMPFDNLIDLYTTCDIAWLTPIRDGMNLVAKEYIATRTDKTGVLILSEMAGSANEMNESLLINPNNFEEIADTLDKAINMPKEEQQQRNSILQKRLERYNVEKWANDFMTSLLNQKEKDLTYISRRLSVDLMNTVMKKYKSAKRRLVFLDYDGTLAGFNKDPQKASPDEDLFRLLDEISAQENTDMYLISGRDKETFTKWFMHKGYNMIVEHGVWISQNGEDFRMLEKVKKDWMEKIHPVLDSFVDRTPGSFIEEKNYSLAWHYRNTDPDFGQKRAVELNTVLTSLIANDDLSVLNGNKVMEIKSSNVNKGRASMRVFAENEYDFVFAIGDDWTDEFMFQELPDDSITVKVGRQKTHAKYFVDSTKNVRDILGRFADMH
;
A
#
# COMPACT_ATOMS: atom_id res chain seq x y z
N MET A 1 24.28 -1.65 15.96
CA MET A 1 22.90 -1.17 16.15
C MET A 1 22.24 -1.20 14.78
N ALA A 2 20.97 -1.58 14.69
CA ALA A 2 20.25 -1.56 13.42
C ALA A 2 20.26 -0.14 12.84
N LYS A 3 20.69 0.02 11.59
CA LYS A 3 20.68 1.32 10.89
C LYS A 3 19.43 1.48 10.06
N THR A 4 19.05 2.73 9.82
CA THR A 4 18.01 3.07 8.85
C THR A 4 18.66 3.42 7.51
N ILE A 5 18.32 2.68 6.46
CA ILE A 5 18.80 2.90 5.11
C ILE A 5 17.66 3.54 4.31
N ILE A 6 17.83 4.79 3.89
CA ILE A 6 16.87 5.56 3.11
C ILE A 6 17.25 5.45 1.64
N ILE A 7 16.29 5.15 0.76
CA ILE A 7 16.55 4.98 -0.66
C ILE A 7 15.62 5.86 -1.48
N SER A 8 16.20 6.71 -2.30
CA SER A 8 15.44 7.54 -3.25
C SER A 8 16.22 7.72 -4.54
N ASN A 9 15.51 8.02 -5.63
CA ASN A 9 16.15 8.27 -6.92
C ASN A 9 17.27 9.32 -6.84
N ARG A 10 17.07 10.42 -6.10
CA ARG A 10 18.10 11.46 -5.91
C ARG A 10 18.61 11.46 -4.48
N LEU A 11 19.90 11.76 -4.30
CA LEU A 11 20.50 12.02 -2.99
C LEU A 11 20.02 13.35 -2.37
N PRO A 12 20.11 13.52 -1.04
CA PRO A 12 19.77 14.77 -0.35
C PRO A 12 20.78 15.90 -0.62
N VAL A 13 21.88 15.59 -1.30
CA VAL A 13 22.89 16.53 -1.79
C VAL A 13 23.13 16.33 -3.30
N GLN A 14 23.40 17.43 -4.00
CA GLN A 14 23.90 17.46 -5.36
C GLN A 14 25.37 17.83 -5.35
N LEU A 15 26.16 17.13 -6.16
CA LEU A 15 27.57 17.43 -6.33
C LEU A 15 27.74 18.40 -7.49
N GLN A 16 28.43 19.51 -7.25
CA GLN A 16 28.94 20.39 -8.28
C GLN A 16 30.45 20.23 -8.39
N ILE A 17 30.93 19.92 -9.60
CA ILE A 17 32.35 19.84 -9.91
C ILE A 17 32.73 21.17 -10.57
N SER A 18 33.65 21.91 -9.97
CA SER A 18 34.18 23.16 -10.50
C SER A 18 35.68 23.28 -10.22
N ASN A 19 36.47 23.53 -11.26
CA ASN A 19 37.93 23.71 -11.19
C ASN A 19 38.68 22.61 -10.41
N GLY A 20 38.25 21.34 -10.52
CA GLY A 20 38.84 20.20 -9.82
C GLY A 20 38.47 20.07 -8.34
N SER A 21 37.57 20.93 -7.83
CA SER A 21 37.00 20.83 -6.48
C SER A 21 35.54 20.36 -6.55
N ILE A 22 35.13 19.55 -5.57
CA ILE A 22 33.78 19.00 -5.44
C ILE A 22 33.09 19.75 -4.30
N THR A 23 31.94 20.36 -4.59
CA THR A 23 31.09 20.99 -3.58
C THR A 23 29.75 20.26 -3.50
N ALA A 24 29.37 19.81 -2.31
CA ALA A 24 28.05 19.25 -2.05
C ALA A 24 27.08 20.37 -1.67
N ILE A 25 25.98 20.50 -2.42
CA ILE A 25 24.92 21.49 -2.16
C ILE A 25 23.65 20.73 -1.84
N PRO A 26 22.84 21.15 -0.84
CA PRO A 26 21.56 20.50 -0.56
C PRO A 26 20.66 20.40 -1.79
N SER A 27 20.12 19.21 -2.04
CA SER A 27 19.14 18.96 -3.09
C SER A 27 17.85 19.72 -2.80
N VAL A 28 17.27 20.34 -3.83
CA VAL A 28 15.98 21.02 -3.74
C VAL A 28 14.86 19.99 -3.84
N GLY A 29 14.09 19.78 -2.76
CA GLY A 29 12.94 18.87 -2.75
C GLY A 29 12.32 18.64 -1.37
N GLY A 30 11.02 18.32 -1.36
CA GLY A 30 10.25 18.07 -0.13
C GLY A 30 10.73 16.85 0.66
N LEU A 31 11.17 15.78 -0.02
CA LEU A 31 11.69 14.56 0.62
C LEU A 31 13.01 14.82 1.36
N ALA A 32 14.02 15.41 0.69
CA ALA A 32 15.33 15.69 1.29
C ALA A 32 15.22 16.66 2.48
N THR A 33 14.36 17.66 2.38
CA THR A 33 14.08 18.60 3.48
C THR A 33 13.37 17.88 4.63
N GLY A 34 12.39 17.03 4.30
CA GLY A 34 11.55 16.34 5.27
C GLY A 34 12.27 15.27 6.09
N MET A 35 13.21 14.58 5.46
CA MET A 35 13.95 13.46 6.05
C MET A 35 15.22 13.89 6.75
N LYS A 36 15.52 15.20 6.81
CA LYS A 36 16.75 15.70 7.44
C LYS A 36 16.82 15.30 8.92
N SER A 37 15.72 15.33 9.66
CA SER A 37 15.68 14.93 11.07
C SER A 37 15.90 13.43 11.28
N VAL A 38 15.34 12.59 10.40
CA VAL A 38 15.56 11.13 10.39
C VAL A 38 17.02 10.80 10.06
N HIS A 39 17.59 11.52 9.08
CA HIS A 39 18.95 11.31 8.60
C HIS A 39 20.04 11.93 9.49
N SER A 40 19.71 12.91 10.32
CA SER A 40 20.67 13.58 11.23
C SER A 40 20.71 12.94 12.63
N GLY A 41 19.75 12.06 12.96
CA GLY A 41 19.48 11.60 14.33
C GLY A 41 20.09 10.25 14.73
N GLY A 42 20.75 9.51 13.84
CA GLY A 42 21.32 8.19 14.15
C GLY A 42 22.27 7.63 13.09
N ASP A 43 22.69 6.37 13.27
CA ASP A 43 23.39 5.57 12.24
C ASP A 43 22.43 5.38 11.04
N SER A 44 22.36 6.35 10.13
CA SER A 44 21.53 6.30 8.93
C SER A 44 22.35 6.47 7.65
N LEU A 45 21.96 5.73 6.61
CA LEU A 45 22.60 5.77 5.30
C LEU A 45 21.59 6.13 4.23
N TRP A 46 21.92 7.10 3.37
CA TRP A 46 21.09 7.46 2.22
C TRP A 46 21.68 6.95 0.92
N ILE A 47 20.97 6.08 0.21
CA ILE A 47 21.38 5.53 -1.08
C ILE A 47 20.59 6.19 -2.21
N GLY A 48 21.26 6.70 -3.24
CA GLY A 48 20.60 7.38 -4.35
C GLY A 48 21.52 7.77 -5.49
N TRP A 49 20.97 8.29 -6.59
CA TRP A 49 21.80 8.82 -7.67
C TRP A 49 22.30 10.24 -7.33
N SER A 50 23.60 10.46 -7.50
CA SER A 50 24.29 11.75 -7.25
C SER A 50 23.88 12.86 -8.22
N GLY A 51 23.30 12.49 -9.36
CA GLY A 51 22.94 13.41 -10.43
C GLY A 51 23.99 13.57 -11.52
N LEU A 52 25.13 12.92 -11.38
CA LEU A 52 26.16 12.81 -12.42
C LEU A 52 26.09 11.43 -13.06
N THR A 53 26.15 11.37 -14.38
CA THR A 53 26.27 10.09 -15.08
C THR A 53 27.71 9.56 -14.98
N ASN A 54 27.88 8.27 -15.28
CA ASN A 54 29.21 7.66 -15.33
C ASN A 54 30.10 8.35 -16.37
N GLU A 55 29.51 8.78 -17.48
CA GLU A 55 30.18 9.48 -18.57
C GLU A 55 30.60 10.91 -18.16
N GLU A 56 29.88 11.54 -17.24
CA GLU A 56 30.20 12.86 -16.68
C GLU A 56 31.19 12.80 -15.51
N THR A 57 31.44 11.61 -14.96
CA THR A 57 32.27 11.42 -13.76
C THR A 57 33.69 11.00 -14.14
N PRO A 58 34.72 11.85 -13.96
CA PRO A 58 36.10 11.44 -14.22
C PRO A 58 36.55 10.37 -13.22
N GLU A 59 37.16 9.27 -13.71
CA GLU A 59 37.65 8.18 -12.85
C GLU A 59 38.58 8.67 -11.72
N ALA A 60 39.41 9.67 -12.01
CA ALA A 60 40.34 10.26 -11.04
C ALA A 60 39.66 10.97 -9.85
N LEU A 61 38.39 11.37 -9.99
CA LEU A 61 37.61 12.04 -8.94
C LEU A 61 36.68 11.07 -8.19
N GLU A 62 36.64 9.80 -8.57
CA GLU A 62 35.65 8.86 -8.07
C GLU A 62 35.73 8.64 -6.55
N SER A 63 36.95 8.44 -6.01
CA SER A 63 37.18 8.32 -4.57
C SER A 63 36.78 9.59 -3.81
N GLN A 64 37.11 10.76 -4.35
CA GLN A 64 36.77 12.04 -3.71
C GLN A 64 35.27 12.29 -3.68
N ILE A 65 34.55 11.83 -4.70
CA ILE A 65 33.08 11.84 -4.73
C ILE A 65 32.52 10.94 -3.63
N ASP A 66 33.06 9.73 -3.47
CA ASP A 66 32.57 8.79 -2.46
C ASP A 66 32.86 9.29 -1.04
N ASP A 67 34.04 9.88 -0.81
CA ASP A 67 34.41 10.50 0.47
C ASP A 67 33.47 11.69 0.79
N ALA A 68 33.23 12.59 -0.17
CA ALA A 68 32.34 13.74 0.01
C ALA A 68 30.87 13.33 0.28
N LEU A 69 30.41 12.24 -0.32
CA LEU A 69 29.06 11.70 -0.04
C LEU A 69 29.01 11.00 1.32
N ALA A 70 30.05 10.27 1.70
CA ALA A 70 30.15 9.60 2.98
C ALA A 70 30.13 10.58 4.17
N GLU A 71 30.72 11.77 4.03
CA GLU A 71 30.62 12.86 5.02
C GLU A 71 29.17 13.30 5.29
N HIS A 72 28.28 13.09 4.32
CA HIS A 72 26.84 13.36 4.44
C HIS A 72 26.01 12.08 4.69
N GLY A 73 26.64 10.98 5.10
CA GLY A 73 25.97 9.70 5.32
C GLY A 73 25.29 9.17 4.05
N SER A 74 25.83 9.48 2.87
CA SER A 74 25.23 9.17 1.58
C SER A 74 26.10 8.21 0.77
N SER A 75 25.48 7.40 -0.08
CA SER A 75 26.15 6.48 -1.02
C SER A 75 25.48 6.53 -2.38
N LYS A 76 26.29 6.56 -3.45
CA LYS A 76 25.79 6.76 -4.82
C LYS A 76 25.43 5.45 -5.52
N VAL A 77 24.38 5.49 -6.33
CA VAL A 77 24.12 4.50 -7.39
C VAL A 77 24.63 5.06 -8.71
N LYS A 78 25.48 4.29 -9.38
CA LYS A 78 26.11 4.66 -10.67
C LYS A 78 25.16 4.39 -11.84
N LEU A 79 24.84 5.44 -12.59
CA LEU A 79 23.96 5.37 -13.76
C LEU A 79 24.68 5.91 -15.00
N THR A 80 24.52 5.22 -16.12
CA THR A 80 24.95 5.70 -17.45
C THR A 80 23.93 6.68 -18.02
N GLN A 81 24.32 7.47 -19.03
CA GLN A 81 23.40 8.36 -19.72
C GLN A 81 22.21 7.60 -20.34
N LYS A 82 22.48 6.44 -20.95
CA LYS A 82 21.43 5.56 -21.52
C LYS A 82 20.44 5.10 -20.45
N GLU A 83 20.91 4.78 -19.26
CA GLU A 83 20.06 4.40 -18.14
C GLU A 83 19.22 5.58 -17.67
N VAL A 84 19.81 6.76 -17.48
CA VAL A 84 19.05 7.98 -17.11
C VAL A 84 17.96 8.27 -18.14
N ASP A 85 18.25 8.13 -19.43
CA ASP A 85 17.30 8.36 -20.51
C ASP A 85 16.15 7.34 -20.50
N GLY A 86 16.43 6.04 -20.33
CA GLY A 86 15.40 5.00 -20.33
C GLY A 86 14.61 4.86 -19.03
N PHE A 87 15.27 5.03 -17.88
CA PHE A 87 14.67 4.87 -16.55
C PHE A 87 14.01 6.16 -16.05
N TYR A 88 14.75 7.28 -16.02
CA TYR A 88 14.26 8.52 -15.42
C TYR A 88 13.44 9.33 -16.43
N TYR A 89 13.99 9.65 -17.60
CA TYR A 89 13.24 10.40 -18.61
C TYR A 89 12.23 9.53 -19.36
N GLY A 90 12.50 8.24 -19.54
CA GLY A 90 11.62 7.23 -20.11
C GLY A 90 10.56 6.77 -19.12
N PHE A 91 10.70 5.56 -18.59
CA PHE A 91 9.64 4.87 -17.84
C PHE A 91 9.07 5.70 -16.68
N SER A 92 9.93 6.31 -15.86
CA SER A 92 9.48 7.08 -14.70
C SER A 92 8.64 8.30 -15.09
N ASN A 93 9.10 9.12 -16.04
CA ASN A 93 8.47 10.42 -16.34
C ASN A 93 7.61 10.47 -17.62
N ARG A 94 7.68 9.46 -18.49
CA ARG A 94 6.81 9.29 -19.68
C ARG A 94 5.79 8.16 -19.54
N THR A 95 5.97 7.23 -18.60
CA THR A 95 4.98 6.18 -18.33
C THR A 95 4.30 6.39 -16.99
N VAL A 96 5.05 6.28 -15.88
CA VAL A 96 4.45 6.25 -14.54
C VAL A 96 3.89 7.60 -14.13
N TRP A 97 4.68 8.69 -14.25
CA TRP A 97 4.23 10.03 -13.85
C TRP A 97 2.92 10.47 -14.52
N PRO A 98 2.78 10.49 -15.86
CA PRO A 98 1.52 10.88 -16.48
C PRO A 98 0.36 9.95 -16.09
N LEU A 99 0.58 8.63 -16.08
CA LEU A 99 -0.45 7.65 -15.78
C LEU A 99 -1.01 7.81 -14.35
N PHE A 100 -0.12 7.94 -13.37
CA PHE A 100 -0.50 8.06 -11.96
C PHE A 100 -1.17 9.40 -11.66
N HIS A 101 -0.94 10.42 -12.49
CA HIS A 101 -1.62 11.70 -12.45
C HIS A 101 -2.83 11.81 -13.38
N TYR A 102 -3.28 10.69 -13.98
CA TYR A 102 -4.48 10.59 -14.83
C TYR A 102 -4.36 11.27 -16.21
N PHE A 103 -3.14 11.52 -16.69
CA PHE A 103 -2.85 12.04 -18.02
C PHE A 103 -2.52 10.88 -18.98
N MET A 104 -3.51 10.04 -19.27
CA MET A 104 -3.33 8.87 -20.15
C MET A 104 -2.87 9.28 -21.55
N GLU A 105 -3.30 10.43 -22.04
CA GLU A 105 -2.92 11.01 -23.32
C GLU A 105 -1.41 11.32 -23.44
N TYR A 106 -0.71 11.45 -22.31
CA TYR A 106 0.74 11.68 -22.25
C TYR A 106 1.52 10.42 -21.89
N THR A 107 0.83 9.30 -21.65
CA THR A 107 1.45 8.07 -21.20
C THR A 107 1.96 7.27 -22.39
N GLU A 108 3.24 6.92 -22.36
CA GLU A 108 3.88 6.09 -23.38
C GLU A 108 4.31 4.74 -22.81
N PHE A 109 4.00 3.65 -23.51
CA PHE A 109 4.39 2.31 -23.13
C PHE A 109 5.50 1.80 -24.06
N GLN A 110 6.75 1.89 -23.61
CA GLN A 110 7.92 1.43 -24.37
C GLN A 110 8.61 0.28 -23.63
N TRP A 111 8.76 -0.86 -24.31
CA TRP A 111 9.37 -2.05 -23.76
C TRP A 111 10.83 -1.82 -23.34
N GLU A 112 11.61 -1.10 -24.14
CA GLU A 112 13.01 -0.79 -23.87
C GLU A 112 13.16 0.04 -22.59
N SER A 113 12.27 1.01 -22.38
CA SER A 113 12.24 1.84 -21.16
C SER A 113 11.90 0.99 -19.92
N TRP A 114 10.98 0.03 -20.04
CA TRP A 114 10.67 -0.91 -18.97
C TRP A 114 11.85 -1.81 -18.60
N GLU A 115 12.56 -2.36 -19.60
CA GLU A 115 13.75 -3.19 -19.34
C GLU A 115 14.85 -2.40 -18.63
N ILE A 116 15.09 -1.15 -19.06
CA ILE A 116 16.03 -0.26 -18.38
C ILE A 116 15.54 0.06 -16.96
N TYR A 117 14.24 0.26 -16.76
CA TYR A 117 13.67 0.51 -15.43
C TYR A 117 13.94 -0.64 -14.46
N LYS A 118 13.75 -1.90 -14.90
CA LYS A 118 14.11 -3.09 -14.12
C LYS A 118 15.60 -3.16 -13.81
N GLN A 119 16.46 -2.93 -14.82
CA GLN A 119 17.92 -2.96 -14.65
C GLN A 119 18.39 -1.92 -13.63
N VAL A 120 17.86 -0.70 -13.69
CA VAL A 120 18.20 0.35 -12.72
C VAL A 120 17.67 0.00 -11.33
N ASN A 121 16.43 -0.48 -11.20
CA ASN A 121 15.91 -0.94 -9.90
C ASN A 121 16.80 -2.06 -9.31
N GLN A 122 17.31 -2.97 -10.13
CA GLN A 122 18.26 -3.99 -9.68
C GLN A 122 19.56 -3.38 -9.16
N LYS A 123 20.13 -2.35 -9.83
CA LYS A 123 21.32 -1.64 -9.32
C LYS A 123 21.07 -0.98 -7.96
N PHE A 124 19.89 -0.41 -7.74
CA PHE A 124 19.50 0.12 -6.44
C PHE A 124 19.40 -0.99 -5.40
N ALA A 125 18.77 -2.12 -5.73
CA ALA A 125 18.70 -3.28 -4.85
C ALA A 125 20.10 -3.82 -4.50
N ASP A 126 21.00 -3.95 -5.47
CA ASP A 126 22.38 -4.42 -5.27
C ASP A 126 23.16 -3.48 -4.35
N ALA A 127 23.02 -2.16 -4.53
CA ALA A 127 23.65 -1.17 -3.67
C ALA A 127 23.15 -1.23 -2.22
N ILE A 128 21.86 -1.53 -2.02
CA ILE A 128 21.30 -1.77 -0.68
C ILE A 128 21.90 -3.04 -0.09
N LEU A 129 21.92 -4.14 -0.85
CA LEU A 129 22.39 -5.45 -0.38
C LEU A 129 23.88 -5.47 -0.02
N GLU A 130 24.69 -4.62 -0.64
CA GLU A 130 26.11 -4.45 -0.29
C GLU A 130 26.29 -3.83 1.10
N LYS A 131 25.35 -2.98 1.54
CA LYS A 131 25.47 -2.22 2.79
C LYS A 131 24.54 -2.69 3.90
N ALA A 132 23.46 -3.39 3.59
CA ALA A 132 22.43 -3.78 4.55
C ALA A 132 22.77 -5.08 5.29
N GLU A 133 22.52 -5.06 6.60
CA GLU A 133 22.53 -6.22 7.51
C GLU A 133 21.09 -6.67 7.81
N ASP A 134 20.92 -7.87 8.38
CA ASP A 134 19.58 -8.47 8.55
C ASP A 134 18.68 -7.71 9.54
N ASP A 135 19.28 -6.97 10.47
CA ASP A 135 18.55 -6.18 11.48
C ASP A 135 18.19 -4.75 10.99
N ASP A 136 18.70 -4.34 9.83
CA ASP A 136 18.50 -2.99 9.31
C ASP A 136 17.06 -2.72 8.85
N VAL A 137 16.71 -1.44 8.82
CA VAL A 137 15.43 -0.96 8.29
C VAL A 137 15.68 -0.23 6.98
N ILE A 138 15.06 -0.71 5.91
CA ILE A 138 15.17 -0.19 4.56
C ILE A 138 13.90 0.61 4.27
N TRP A 139 14.05 1.88 3.91
CA TRP A 139 12.93 2.74 3.56
C TRP A 139 13.06 3.26 2.13
N VAL A 140 12.31 2.65 1.21
CA VAL A 140 12.31 2.95 -0.21
C VAL A 140 11.29 4.04 -0.52
N HIS A 141 11.69 5.02 -1.32
CA HIS A 141 10.84 6.14 -1.70
C HIS A 141 10.57 6.20 -3.20
N ASP A 142 9.28 6.37 -3.47
CA ASP A 142 8.69 6.93 -4.68
C ASP A 142 8.69 6.04 -5.93
N TYR A 143 7.95 6.52 -6.93
CA TYR A 143 7.57 5.78 -8.12
C TYR A 143 8.72 5.32 -9.02
N GLN A 144 9.94 5.85 -8.83
CA GLN A 144 11.08 5.38 -9.61
C GLN A 144 11.59 4.02 -9.12
N LEU A 145 11.29 3.62 -7.88
CA LEU A 145 11.90 2.46 -7.22
C LEU A 145 10.88 1.39 -6.80
N MET A 146 9.79 1.24 -7.55
CA MET A 146 8.67 0.36 -7.15
C MET A 146 9.01 -1.13 -7.17
N LEU A 147 10.12 -1.54 -7.82
CA LEU A 147 10.53 -2.95 -7.87
C LEU A 147 11.59 -3.31 -6.83
N VAL A 148 12.25 -2.29 -6.25
CA VAL A 148 13.33 -2.47 -5.27
C VAL A 148 12.90 -3.30 -4.05
N PRO A 149 11.71 -3.11 -3.44
CA PRO A 149 11.34 -3.87 -2.25
C PRO A 149 11.38 -5.39 -2.48
N GLN A 150 10.77 -5.87 -3.56
CA GLN A 150 10.78 -7.29 -3.92
C GLN A 150 12.19 -7.80 -4.24
N MET A 151 12.98 -7.05 -5.01
CA MET A 151 14.35 -7.45 -5.38
C MET A 151 15.26 -7.60 -4.15
N VAL A 152 15.11 -6.74 -3.14
CA VAL A 152 15.86 -6.85 -1.88
C VAL A 152 15.33 -8.03 -1.06
N ARG A 153 14.01 -8.17 -0.94
CA ARG A 153 13.34 -9.24 -0.18
C ARG A 153 13.79 -10.64 -0.61
N GLU A 154 13.93 -10.87 -1.91
CA GLU A 154 14.38 -12.16 -2.47
C GLU A 154 15.77 -12.58 -1.99
N LYS A 155 16.64 -11.62 -1.67
CA LYS A 155 18.00 -11.88 -1.18
C LYS A 155 18.09 -11.80 0.35
N ARG A 156 17.25 -10.97 0.98
CA ARG A 156 17.18 -10.72 2.42
C ARG A 156 15.74 -10.89 2.91
N PRO A 157 15.27 -12.12 3.16
CA PRO A 157 13.86 -12.37 3.48
C PRO A 157 13.43 -11.74 4.81
N ASN A 158 14.35 -11.55 5.76
CA ASN A 158 14.04 -11.12 7.14
C ASN A 158 14.22 -9.61 7.39
N VAL A 159 14.74 -8.84 6.43
CA VAL A 159 15.03 -7.42 6.63
C VAL A 159 13.75 -6.59 6.70
N SER A 160 13.72 -5.48 7.43
CA SER A 160 12.49 -4.66 7.47
C SER A 160 12.46 -3.70 6.29
N ILE A 161 11.41 -3.71 5.47
CA ILE A 161 11.29 -2.86 4.27
C ILE A 161 9.99 -2.04 4.34
N GLY A 162 10.11 -0.72 4.34
CA GLY A 162 9.01 0.21 4.09
C GLY A 162 9.10 0.80 2.69
N PHE A 163 7.95 1.00 2.04
CA PHE A 163 7.85 1.77 0.81
C PHE A 163 6.90 2.95 0.99
N PHE A 164 7.23 4.12 0.46
CA PHE A 164 6.35 5.28 0.48
C PHE A 164 6.21 5.92 -0.91
N LEU A 165 4.97 6.06 -1.41
CA LEU A 165 4.68 6.71 -2.69
C LEU A 165 4.32 8.19 -2.49
N HIS A 166 5.08 9.11 -3.12
CA HIS A 166 4.87 10.57 -2.97
C HIS A 166 3.93 11.17 -4.02
N ILE A 167 3.62 10.40 -5.06
CA ILE A 167 2.64 10.77 -6.09
C ILE A 167 1.30 10.07 -5.81
N PRO A 168 0.20 10.47 -6.47
CA PRO A 168 -1.06 9.75 -6.35
C PRO A 168 -0.90 8.30 -6.80
N PHE A 169 -1.65 7.39 -6.19
CA PHE A 169 -1.89 6.07 -6.79
C PHE A 169 -3.20 6.13 -7.59
N PRO A 170 -3.21 5.74 -8.88
CA PRO A 170 -4.39 5.87 -9.73
C PRO A 170 -5.45 4.82 -9.43
N SER A 171 -6.70 5.12 -9.77
CA SER A 171 -7.79 4.15 -9.66
C SER A 171 -7.52 2.93 -10.53
N PHE A 172 -8.14 1.80 -10.19
CA PHE A 172 -7.95 0.54 -10.90
C PHE A 172 -8.13 0.68 -12.43
N GLU A 173 -9.12 1.45 -12.89
CA GLU A 173 -9.40 1.61 -14.32
C GLU A 173 -8.26 2.32 -15.09
N ILE A 174 -7.56 3.25 -14.44
CA ILE A 174 -6.38 3.89 -15.00
C ILE A 174 -5.17 2.95 -14.85
N PHE A 175 -4.94 2.41 -13.65
CA PHE A 175 -3.79 1.56 -13.35
C PHE A 175 -3.72 0.32 -14.24
N ARG A 176 -4.86 -0.32 -14.53
CA ARG A 176 -4.92 -1.55 -15.33
C ARG A 176 -4.47 -1.37 -16.77
N THR A 177 -4.38 -0.14 -17.27
CA THR A 177 -3.86 0.16 -18.61
C THR A 177 -2.35 -0.02 -18.70
N LEU A 178 -1.63 0.01 -17.56
CA LEU A 178 -0.19 -0.28 -17.52
C LEU A 178 0.07 -1.74 -17.92
N PRO A 179 0.90 -2.01 -18.95
CA PRO A 179 1.20 -3.37 -19.36
C PRO A 179 1.83 -4.20 -18.24
N TRP A 180 2.77 -3.62 -17.50
CA TRP A 180 3.58 -4.24 -16.43
C TRP A 180 2.98 -4.04 -15.02
N ARG A 181 1.65 -3.90 -14.96
CA ARG A 181 0.92 -3.62 -13.70
C ARG A 181 1.09 -4.70 -12.64
N MET A 182 1.24 -5.96 -13.04
CA MET A 182 1.39 -7.08 -12.11
C MET A 182 2.76 -7.00 -11.44
N GLU A 183 3.80 -6.85 -12.25
CA GLU A 183 5.19 -6.75 -11.79
C GLU A 183 5.41 -5.53 -10.90
N VAL A 184 4.75 -4.40 -11.19
CA VAL A 184 4.79 -3.22 -10.32
C VAL A 184 4.12 -3.49 -8.97
N LEU A 185 2.95 -4.14 -8.94
CA LEU A 185 2.30 -4.48 -7.68
C LEU A 185 3.13 -5.48 -6.88
N GLU A 186 3.62 -6.55 -7.52
CA GLU A 186 4.50 -7.55 -6.89
C GLU A 186 5.78 -6.90 -6.35
N GLY A 187 6.37 -5.97 -7.11
CA GLY A 187 7.50 -5.16 -6.68
C GLY A 187 7.26 -4.43 -5.36
N LEU A 188 6.10 -3.79 -5.22
CA LEU A 188 5.69 -3.07 -4.02
C LEU A 188 5.41 -4.02 -2.84
N LEU A 189 4.84 -5.19 -3.10
CA LEU A 189 4.51 -6.20 -2.09
C LEU A 189 5.73 -6.85 -1.42
N GLY A 190 6.95 -6.61 -1.93
CA GLY A 190 8.18 -6.93 -1.18
C GLY A 190 8.35 -6.12 0.13
N SER A 191 7.55 -5.08 0.33
CA SER A 191 7.56 -4.20 1.53
C SER A 191 6.68 -4.76 2.65
N ASP A 192 7.08 -4.57 3.90
CA ASP A 192 6.28 -4.89 5.10
C ASP A 192 5.24 -3.80 5.39
N LEU A 193 5.56 -2.55 5.05
CA LEU A 193 4.65 -1.40 5.11
C LEU A 193 4.67 -0.63 3.79
N ILE A 194 3.50 -0.36 3.22
CA ILE A 194 3.32 0.52 2.06
C ILE A 194 2.53 1.76 2.48
N GLY A 195 3.14 2.94 2.34
CA GLY A 195 2.55 4.22 2.72
C GLY A 195 2.15 5.08 1.52
N PHE A 196 1.01 5.77 1.66
CA PHE A 196 0.52 6.78 0.72
C PHE A 196 0.22 8.10 1.43
N HIS A 197 0.07 9.20 0.68
CA HIS A 197 -0.31 10.48 1.30
C HIS A 197 -1.77 10.55 1.78
N THR A 198 -2.69 9.85 1.12
CA THR A 198 -4.13 9.97 1.38
C THR A 198 -4.80 8.60 1.36
N TYR A 199 -5.92 8.50 2.07
CA TYR A 199 -6.76 7.30 2.08
C TYR A 199 -7.27 6.90 0.69
N ASP A 200 -7.51 7.87 -0.21
CA ASP A 200 -7.96 7.57 -1.58
C ASP A 200 -6.90 6.77 -2.35
N TYR A 201 -5.64 7.16 -2.24
CA TYR A 201 -4.54 6.48 -2.93
C TYR A 201 -4.31 5.08 -2.37
N GLU A 202 -4.36 4.96 -1.04
CA GLU A 202 -4.34 3.68 -0.32
C GLU A 202 -5.47 2.75 -0.81
N ARG A 203 -6.72 3.23 -0.83
CA ARG A 203 -7.88 2.47 -1.30
C ARG A 203 -7.73 2.04 -2.76
N HIS A 204 -7.21 2.91 -3.62
CA HIS A 204 -6.97 2.59 -5.02
C HIS A 204 -5.91 1.50 -5.19
N PHE A 205 -4.83 1.54 -4.40
CA PHE A 205 -3.83 0.49 -4.38
C PHE A 205 -4.42 -0.86 -3.94
N LEU A 206 -5.13 -0.90 -2.81
CA LEU A 206 -5.79 -2.11 -2.30
C LEU A 206 -6.79 -2.68 -3.31
N SER A 207 -7.56 -1.82 -3.99
CA SER A 207 -8.47 -2.22 -5.07
C SER A 207 -7.71 -2.87 -6.24
N SER A 208 -6.57 -2.31 -6.64
CA SER A 208 -5.75 -2.87 -7.72
C SER A 208 -5.15 -4.22 -7.32
N VAL A 209 -4.66 -4.36 -6.09
CA VAL A 209 -4.17 -5.65 -5.55
C VAL A 209 -5.26 -6.72 -5.58
N ARG A 210 -6.46 -6.43 -5.04
CA ARG A 210 -7.58 -7.38 -5.02
C ARG A 210 -8.02 -7.83 -6.40
N ARG A 211 -8.06 -6.90 -7.37
CA ARG A 211 -8.59 -7.15 -8.71
C ARG A 211 -7.57 -7.80 -9.65
N LEU A 212 -6.30 -7.45 -9.52
CA LEU A 212 -5.24 -7.91 -10.41
C LEU A 212 -4.52 -9.15 -9.88
N LEU A 213 -4.17 -9.17 -8.59
CA LEU A 213 -3.45 -10.28 -7.97
C LEU A 213 -4.38 -11.29 -7.29
N GLY A 214 -5.65 -10.93 -7.06
CA GLY A 214 -6.61 -11.81 -6.39
C GLY A 214 -6.33 -12.03 -4.90
N LEU A 215 -5.43 -11.24 -4.31
CA LEU A 215 -5.02 -11.36 -2.92
C LEU A 215 -6.13 -10.90 -1.96
N GLU A 216 -6.17 -11.53 -0.79
CA GLU A 216 -7.07 -11.14 0.29
C GLU A 216 -6.54 -9.89 1.00
N VAL A 217 -7.46 -8.95 1.23
CA VAL A 217 -7.18 -7.71 1.95
C VAL A 217 -8.20 -7.56 3.06
N SER A 218 -7.73 -7.42 4.30
CA SER A 218 -8.55 -7.20 5.49
C SER A 218 -7.98 -6.07 6.33
N PHE A 219 -8.78 -5.05 6.67
CA PHE A 219 -8.34 -3.91 7.50
C PHE A 219 -6.99 -3.29 7.08
N ASN A 220 -6.78 -3.15 5.76
CA ASN A 220 -5.55 -2.67 5.12
C ASN A 220 -4.32 -3.60 5.19
N ASP A 221 -4.49 -4.79 5.73
CA ASP A 221 -3.50 -5.85 5.67
C ASP A 221 -3.73 -6.71 4.42
N ILE A 222 -2.67 -6.93 3.65
CA ILE A 222 -2.63 -7.83 2.50
C ILE A 222 -1.98 -9.13 2.96
N TYR A 223 -2.69 -10.24 2.81
CA TYR A 223 -2.20 -11.56 3.21
C TYR A 223 -1.51 -12.22 2.02
N LEU A 224 -0.20 -12.43 2.15
CA LEU A 224 0.56 -13.32 1.28
C LEU A 224 0.71 -14.68 1.95
N ASP A 225 1.18 -15.67 1.20
CA ASP A 225 1.39 -17.02 1.72
C ASP A 225 2.31 -17.01 2.94
N ASP A 226 3.34 -16.16 2.98
CA ASP A 226 4.38 -16.19 4.00
C ASP A 226 4.46 -14.98 4.93
N ARG A 227 3.69 -13.92 4.67
CA ARG A 227 3.83 -12.60 5.32
C ARG A 227 2.54 -11.79 5.25
N VAL A 228 2.39 -10.83 6.16
CA VAL A 228 1.30 -9.85 6.12
C VAL A 228 1.89 -8.48 5.82
N ILE A 229 1.37 -7.84 4.78
CA ILE A 229 1.82 -6.50 4.37
C ILE A 229 0.81 -5.49 4.83
N LYS A 230 1.24 -4.52 5.62
CA LYS A 230 0.37 -3.43 6.02
C LYS A 230 0.38 -2.32 4.98
N VAL A 231 -0.78 -1.75 4.71
CA VAL A 231 -0.93 -0.53 3.90
C VAL A 231 -1.58 0.55 4.76
N ASP A 232 -1.10 1.79 4.66
CA ASP A 232 -1.68 2.90 5.44
C ASP A 232 -1.42 4.26 4.77
N SER A 233 -2.07 5.31 5.29
CA SER A 233 -1.93 6.67 4.80
C SER A 233 -1.25 7.60 5.81
N PHE A 234 -0.16 8.24 5.36
CA PHE A 234 0.62 9.20 6.11
C PHE A 234 0.78 10.49 5.31
N PRO A 235 -0.03 11.53 5.58
CA PRO A 235 0.04 12.78 4.84
C PRO A 235 1.34 13.53 5.14
N MET A 236 2.21 13.75 4.16
CA MET A 236 3.51 14.35 4.44
C MET A 236 3.36 15.84 4.82
N GLY A 237 3.94 16.21 5.97
CA GLY A 237 4.02 17.59 6.44
C GLY A 237 5.23 18.34 5.87
N ILE A 238 5.44 19.55 6.38
CA ILE A 238 6.66 20.34 6.12
C ILE A 238 7.44 20.53 7.42
N ASP A 239 8.66 21.06 7.33
CA ASP A 239 9.37 21.60 8.48
C ASP A 239 8.73 22.94 8.89
N TYR A 240 7.62 22.86 9.63
CA TYR A 240 6.82 24.02 10.02
C TYR A 240 7.64 25.08 10.75
N LYS A 241 8.54 24.67 11.65
CA LYS A 241 9.37 25.59 12.44
C LYS A 241 10.31 26.39 11.55
N LYS A 242 11.02 25.73 10.63
CA LYS A 242 11.92 26.41 9.67
C LYS A 242 11.22 27.53 8.90
N PHE A 243 10.03 27.29 8.36
CA PHE A 243 9.29 28.31 7.61
C PHE A 243 8.71 29.39 8.52
N ASN A 244 8.16 29.02 9.69
CA ASN A 244 7.56 29.97 10.62
C ASN A 244 8.60 30.90 11.28
N GLU A 245 9.75 30.36 11.67
CA GLU A 245 10.85 31.13 12.28
C GLU A 245 11.49 32.05 11.25
N ALA A 246 11.77 31.57 10.03
CA ALA A 246 12.28 32.41 8.95
C ALA A 246 11.34 33.58 8.63
N ALA A 247 10.03 33.36 8.66
CA ALA A 247 9.04 34.44 8.48
C ALA A 247 9.01 35.44 9.66
N LYS A 248 9.23 34.99 10.91
CA LYS A 248 9.34 35.88 12.07
C LYS A 248 10.60 36.72 12.02
N GLU A 249 11.74 36.12 11.65
CA GLU A 249 13.00 36.82 11.44
C GLU A 249 12.86 37.84 10.32
N HIS A 250 12.24 37.46 9.19
CA HIS A 250 11.96 38.35 8.08
C HIS A 250 11.19 39.61 8.51
N ALA A 251 10.17 39.46 9.36
CA ALA A 251 9.38 40.58 9.87
C ALA A 251 10.15 41.56 10.80
N GLN A 252 11.31 41.14 11.32
CA GLN A 252 12.16 41.94 12.20
C GLN A 252 13.35 42.58 11.48
N ARG A 253 13.52 42.33 10.18
CA ARG A 253 14.66 42.84 9.41
C ARG A 253 14.58 44.34 9.20
N ASP A 254 15.72 45.00 9.42
CA ASP A 254 15.90 46.39 9.01
C ASP A 254 15.99 46.49 7.46
N GLU A 255 15.74 47.70 6.93
CA GLU A 255 15.78 47.98 5.49
C GLU A 255 17.13 47.59 4.84
N SER A 256 18.23 47.63 5.59
CA SER A 256 19.56 47.21 5.11
C SER A 256 19.70 45.70 4.93
N GLN A 257 18.90 44.91 5.66
CA GLN A 257 18.94 43.44 5.69
C GLN A 257 17.90 42.79 4.77
N LYS A 258 16.91 43.57 4.29
CA LYS A 258 15.94 43.09 3.30
C LYS A 258 16.63 42.73 1.99
N SER A 259 16.18 41.64 1.39
CA SER A 259 16.62 41.23 0.06
C SER A 259 16.24 42.30 -0.98
N GLU A 260 16.94 42.32 -2.11
CA GLU A 260 16.57 43.18 -3.24
C GLU A 260 15.15 42.88 -3.76
N LEU A 261 14.69 41.64 -3.65
CA LEU A 261 13.33 41.26 -4.04
C LEU A 261 12.31 41.90 -3.09
N GLN A 262 12.52 41.77 -1.78
CA GLN A 262 11.61 42.33 -0.78
C GLN A 262 11.48 43.85 -0.92
N LYS A 263 12.59 44.56 -1.12
CA LYS A 263 12.58 46.03 -1.34
C LYS A 263 11.71 46.45 -2.53
N ARG A 264 11.80 45.70 -3.63
CA ARG A 264 10.99 45.96 -4.83
C ARG A 264 9.52 45.61 -4.60
N LEU A 265 9.25 44.54 -3.88
CA LEU A 265 7.89 44.16 -3.50
C LEU A 265 7.23 45.22 -2.61
N ASP A 266 7.96 45.70 -1.60
CA ASP A 266 7.52 46.78 -0.69
C ASP A 266 7.23 48.05 -1.47
N THR A 267 8.16 48.50 -2.32
CA THR A 267 7.98 49.69 -3.19
C THR A 267 6.71 49.57 -4.06
N HIS A 268 6.44 48.38 -4.60
CA HIS A 268 5.24 48.14 -5.38
C HIS A 268 3.95 48.13 -4.55
N LYS A 269 3.98 47.57 -3.33
CA LYS A 269 2.84 47.65 -2.41
C LYS A 269 2.58 49.08 -1.96
N GLU A 270 3.61 49.87 -1.67
CA GLU A 270 3.49 51.27 -1.27
C GLU A 270 2.89 52.15 -2.38
N SER A 271 3.29 51.91 -3.63
CA SER A 271 2.74 52.63 -4.79
C SER A 271 1.30 52.23 -5.13
N THR A 272 0.85 51.05 -4.69
CA THR A 272 -0.52 50.55 -4.91
C THR A 272 -1.09 49.86 -3.66
N PRO A 273 -1.42 50.60 -2.58
CA PRO A 273 -1.73 50.01 -1.27
C PRO A 273 -2.94 49.06 -1.27
N ASP A 274 -3.91 49.31 -2.14
CA ASP A 274 -5.13 48.51 -2.25
C ASP A 274 -4.95 47.28 -3.16
N ALA A 275 -3.80 47.13 -3.83
CA ALA A 275 -3.57 46.04 -4.76
C ALA A 275 -3.32 44.71 -4.02
N LYS A 276 -3.92 43.63 -4.52
CA LYS A 276 -3.71 42.27 -4.00
C LYS A 276 -2.72 41.49 -4.85
N PHE A 277 -1.78 40.82 -4.19
CA PHE A 277 -0.82 39.93 -4.87
C PHE A 277 -1.26 38.47 -4.70
N PHE A 278 -1.41 37.79 -5.83
CA PHE A 278 -1.70 36.36 -5.90
C PHE A 278 -0.39 35.62 -6.15
N LEU A 279 -0.14 34.58 -5.38
CA LEU A 279 1.08 33.78 -5.48
C LEU A 279 0.78 32.39 -6.01
N SER A 280 1.53 32.02 -7.04
CA SER A 280 1.61 30.66 -7.54
C SER A 280 3.09 30.27 -7.58
N ILE A 281 3.44 29.21 -6.84
CA ILE A 281 4.77 28.61 -6.88
C ILE A 281 4.60 27.15 -7.25
N ASP A 282 5.17 26.77 -8.39
CA ASP A 282 5.02 25.43 -8.94
C ASP A 282 6.29 25.03 -9.69
N ARG A 283 6.56 23.73 -9.76
CA ARG A 283 7.42 23.22 -10.83
C ARG A 283 6.70 23.40 -12.17
N LEU A 284 7.44 23.70 -13.22
CA LEU A 284 6.89 23.67 -14.58
C LEU A 284 6.51 22.22 -14.91
N ASP A 285 5.25 21.87 -14.71
CA ASP A 285 4.72 20.51 -14.82
C ASP A 285 3.23 20.58 -15.17
N TYR A 286 2.78 19.78 -16.13
CA TYR A 286 1.39 19.83 -16.63
C TYR A 286 0.37 19.49 -15.55
N THR A 287 0.77 18.70 -14.55
CA THR A 287 -0.05 18.37 -13.38
C THR A 287 -0.45 19.60 -12.56
N LYS A 288 0.34 20.68 -12.60
CA LYS A 288 0.11 21.92 -11.85
C LYS A 288 -0.92 22.86 -12.48
N GLY A 289 -1.31 22.61 -13.74
CA GLY A 289 -2.38 23.36 -14.39
C GLY A 289 -2.08 24.85 -14.61
N ILE A 290 -0.80 25.25 -14.75
CA ILE A 290 -0.41 26.66 -14.86
C ILE A 290 -1.07 27.35 -16.07
N ALA A 291 -1.12 26.69 -17.24
CA ALA A 291 -1.81 27.22 -18.41
C ALA A 291 -3.32 27.45 -18.16
N LYS A 292 -4.00 26.48 -17.53
CA LYS A 292 -5.40 26.62 -17.12
C LYS A 292 -5.60 27.76 -16.12
N ARG A 293 -4.67 27.94 -15.18
CA ARG A 293 -4.68 29.05 -14.21
C ARG A 293 -4.56 30.41 -14.88
N LEU A 294 -3.67 30.54 -15.88
CA LEU A 294 -3.52 31.76 -16.67
C LEU A 294 -4.83 32.13 -17.40
N ASN A 295 -5.45 31.15 -18.05
CA ASN A 295 -6.75 31.34 -18.71
C ASN A 295 -7.86 31.69 -17.70
N ALA A 296 -7.87 31.06 -16.52
CA ALA A 296 -8.84 31.39 -15.48
C ALA A 296 -8.62 32.79 -14.89
N PHE A 297 -7.37 33.27 -14.82
CA PHE A 297 -7.05 34.62 -14.38
C PHE A 297 -7.56 35.68 -15.37
N GLU A 298 -7.36 35.44 -16.67
CA GLU A 298 -7.92 36.27 -17.72
C GLU A 298 -9.46 36.28 -17.67
N TYR A 299 -10.08 35.11 -17.52
CA TYR A 299 -11.52 34.99 -17.36
C TYR A 299 -12.03 35.79 -16.16
N PHE A 300 -11.37 35.67 -15.00
CA PHE A 300 -11.66 36.44 -13.80
C PHE A 300 -11.61 37.95 -14.04
N LEU A 301 -10.56 38.47 -14.71
CA LEU A 301 -10.44 39.89 -14.99
C LEU A 301 -11.48 40.41 -16.00
N ASN A 302 -11.98 39.55 -16.87
CA ASN A 302 -13.06 39.89 -17.79
C ASN A 302 -14.44 39.86 -17.12
N LYS A 303 -14.67 38.90 -16.22
CA LYS A 303 -15.90 38.79 -15.42
C LYS A 303 -16.01 39.89 -14.36
N TYR A 304 -14.89 40.23 -13.73
CA TYR A 304 -14.79 41.24 -12.68
C TYR A 304 -13.80 42.37 -13.07
N PRO A 305 -14.14 43.24 -14.05
CA PRO A 305 -13.25 44.29 -14.53
C PRO A 305 -12.80 45.28 -13.46
N GLN A 306 -13.53 45.40 -12.34
CA GLN A 306 -13.17 46.29 -11.23
C GLN A 306 -11.82 45.95 -10.57
N TYR A 307 -11.29 44.74 -10.82
CA TYR A 307 -10.01 44.28 -10.31
C TYR A 307 -8.83 44.53 -11.26
N LYS A 308 -9.08 44.98 -12.50
CA LYS A 308 -8.01 45.46 -13.39
C LYS A 308 -7.24 46.57 -12.68
N GLU A 309 -5.90 46.51 -12.75
CA GLU A 309 -4.98 47.40 -12.03
C GLU A 309 -4.98 47.29 -10.49
N LYS A 310 -5.83 46.46 -9.89
CA LYS A 310 -5.91 46.23 -8.43
C LYS A 310 -5.46 44.84 -7.99
N VAL A 311 -5.09 43.98 -8.92
CA VAL A 311 -4.55 42.66 -8.60
C VAL A 311 -3.31 42.38 -9.45
N ARG A 312 -2.44 41.51 -8.94
CA ARG A 312 -1.29 41.02 -9.69
C ARG A 312 -1.05 39.55 -9.41
N LEU A 313 -0.86 38.77 -10.46
CA LEU A 313 -0.51 37.36 -10.37
C LEU A 313 1.00 37.18 -10.47
N ILE A 314 1.61 36.59 -9.44
CA ILE A 314 3.03 36.28 -9.36
C ILE A 314 3.18 34.76 -9.53
N ILE A 315 3.80 34.33 -10.62
CA ILE A 315 4.06 32.93 -10.94
C ILE A 315 5.56 32.68 -10.88
N LEU A 316 5.98 31.84 -9.94
CA LEU A 316 7.31 31.25 -9.91
C LEU A 316 7.23 29.82 -10.45
N ALA A 317 7.67 29.63 -11.70
CA ALA A 317 7.77 28.32 -12.34
C ALA A 317 9.21 27.80 -12.27
N VAL A 318 9.44 26.77 -11.45
CA VAL A 318 10.78 26.16 -11.30
C VAL A 318 11.03 25.19 -12.47
N PRO A 319 12.14 25.33 -13.22
CA PRO A 319 12.49 24.41 -14.30
C PRO A 319 12.51 22.95 -13.83
N SER A 320 11.89 22.05 -14.60
CA SER A 320 11.83 20.62 -14.27
C SER A 320 11.79 19.79 -15.55
N ARG A 321 12.59 18.73 -15.62
CA ARG A 321 12.54 17.70 -16.69
C ARG A 321 12.54 18.28 -18.11
N SER A 322 13.37 19.29 -18.36
CA SER A 322 13.41 20.06 -19.62
C SER A 322 13.72 19.22 -20.87
N ASN A 323 14.23 18.00 -20.71
CA ASN A 323 14.53 17.09 -21.83
C ASN A 323 13.30 16.31 -22.31
N VAL A 324 12.18 16.36 -21.57
CA VAL A 324 10.94 15.66 -21.95
C VAL A 324 10.11 16.55 -22.88
N PRO A 325 9.69 16.08 -24.08
CA PRO A 325 9.01 16.91 -25.08
C PRO A 325 7.76 17.64 -24.57
N GLN A 326 6.93 16.97 -23.77
CA GLN A 326 5.70 17.54 -23.21
C GLN A 326 5.97 18.76 -22.32
N TYR A 327 7.10 18.78 -21.60
CA TYR A 327 7.50 19.91 -20.75
C TYR A 327 7.98 21.11 -21.57
N GLN A 328 8.64 20.87 -22.71
CA GLN A 328 9.05 21.93 -23.63
C GLN A 328 7.83 22.61 -24.29
N LEU A 329 6.85 21.81 -24.70
CA LEU A 329 5.57 22.31 -25.24
C LEU A 329 4.82 23.13 -24.19
N LEU A 330 4.71 22.63 -22.96
CA LEU A 330 4.07 23.35 -21.86
C LEU A 330 4.77 24.68 -21.57
N LYS A 331 6.11 24.71 -21.59
CA LYS A 331 6.87 25.97 -21.42
C LYS A 331 6.48 26.99 -22.48
N LYS A 332 6.47 26.56 -23.74
CA LYS A 332 6.12 27.42 -24.88
C LYS A 332 4.71 27.97 -24.72
N GLU A 333 3.74 27.11 -24.39
CA GLU A 333 2.35 27.52 -24.16
C GLU A 333 2.23 28.57 -23.04
N ILE A 334 2.92 28.35 -21.90
CA ILE A 334 2.91 29.30 -20.78
C ILE A 334 3.54 30.64 -21.16
N ASP A 335 4.70 30.62 -21.83
CA ASP A 335 5.39 31.84 -22.27
C ASP A 335 4.49 32.64 -23.25
N GLU A 336 3.81 31.96 -24.18
CA GLU A 336 2.86 32.55 -25.13
C GLU A 336 1.63 33.15 -24.41
N LEU A 337 1.02 32.41 -23.47
CA LEU A 337 -0.12 32.88 -22.70
C LEU A 337 0.22 34.10 -21.84
N VAL A 338 1.35 34.06 -21.12
CA VAL A 338 1.82 35.20 -20.32
C VAL A 338 2.05 36.42 -21.20
N GLY A 339 2.74 36.24 -22.34
CA GLY A 339 3.00 37.31 -23.29
C GLY A 339 1.71 37.92 -23.86
N ARG A 340 0.75 37.07 -24.26
CA ARG A 340 -0.55 37.50 -24.80
C ARG A 340 -1.36 38.27 -23.76
N ILE A 341 -1.57 37.70 -22.57
CA ILE A 341 -2.40 38.31 -21.52
C ILE A 341 -1.79 39.63 -21.04
N ASN A 342 -0.47 39.67 -20.82
CA ASN A 342 0.19 40.91 -20.45
C ASN A 342 0.14 41.94 -21.60
N GLY A 343 0.31 41.52 -22.85
CA GLY A 343 0.23 42.41 -24.01
C GLY A 343 -1.15 43.04 -24.20
N GLU A 344 -2.21 42.31 -23.86
CA GLU A 344 -3.60 42.78 -23.97
C GLU A 344 -4.02 43.68 -22.79
N LEU A 345 -3.63 43.31 -21.56
CA LEU A 345 -4.18 43.92 -20.35
C LEU A 345 -3.27 44.94 -19.66
N SER A 346 -1.96 44.97 -19.94
CA SER A 346 -1.04 45.89 -19.25
C SER A 346 -1.35 47.35 -19.56
N SER A 347 -1.12 48.21 -18.57
CA SER A 347 -1.05 49.66 -18.74
C SER A 347 0.37 50.17 -18.43
N VAL A 348 0.59 51.48 -18.56
CA VAL A 348 1.92 52.10 -18.33
C VAL A 348 2.46 51.79 -16.93
N SER A 349 1.58 51.66 -15.94
CA SER A 349 1.92 51.45 -14.53
C SER A 349 1.54 50.06 -14.00
N TRP A 350 0.93 49.19 -14.81
CA TRP A 350 0.45 47.90 -14.36
C TRP A 350 0.74 46.78 -15.35
N THR A 351 1.50 45.78 -14.90
CA THR A 351 1.61 44.47 -15.54
C THR A 351 0.82 43.46 -14.70
N PRO A 352 -0.18 42.76 -15.28
CA PRO A 352 -1.05 41.85 -14.54
C PRO A 352 -0.32 40.59 -14.06
N ILE A 353 0.64 40.06 -14.83
CA ILE A 353 1.33 38.81 -14.52
C ILE A 353 2.84 39.02 -14.44
N TRP A 354 3.42 38.72 -13.29
CA TRP A 354 4.86 38.59 -13.10
C TRP A 354 5.25 37.12 -13.14
N TYR A 355 5.94 36.72 -14.20
CA TYR A 355 6.34 35.34 -14.44
C TYR A 355 7.86 35.17 -14.31
N PHE A 356 8.27 34.24 -13.46
CA PHE A 356 9.67 33.89 -13.22
C PHE A 356 9.90 32.43 -13.57
N TYR A 357 10.75 32.15 -14.56
CA TYR A 357 11.20 30.79 -14.91
C TYR A 357 12.61 30.53 -14.37
N ARG A 358 12.71 30.25 -13.07
CA ARG A 358 13.97 29.99 -12.36
C ARG A 358 13.74 29.39 -10.97
N SER A 359 14.75 28.77 -10.39
CA SER A 359 14.77 28.50 -8.95
C SER A 359 15.04 29.80 -8.19
N MET A 360 14.49 29.90 -6.97
CA MET A 360 14.79 31.01 -6.06
C MET A 360 15.42 30.49 -4.77
N PRO A 361 16.37 31.23 -4.17
CA PRO A 361 16.87 30.95 -2.84
C PRO A 361 15.73 30.95 -1.81
N PHE A 362 15.94 30.23 -0.70
CA PHE A 362 14.95 30.10 0.37
C PHE A 362 14.47 31.46 0.91
N ASP A 363 15.40 32.41 1.10
CA ASP A 363 15.07 33.75 1.59
C ASP A 363 14.06 34.47 0.68
N ASN A 364 14.28 34.46 -0.63
CA ASN A 364 13.37 35.04 -1.61
C ASN A 364 12.01 34.32 -1.67
N LEU A 365 11.93 33.04 -1.29
CA LEU A 365 10.65 32.34 -1.16
C LEU A 365 9.87 32.86 0.05
N ILE A 366 10.55 33.13 1.17
CA ILE A 366 9.93 33.73 2.37
C ILE A 366 9.42 35.14 2.04
N ASP A 367 10.17 35.95 1.30
CA ASP A 367 9.73 37.26 0.82
C ASP A 367 8.40 37.16 0.05
N LEU A 368 8.30 36.21 -0.88
CA LEU A 368 7.07 35.99 -1.66
C LEU A 368 5.91 35.51 -0.79
N TYR A 369 6.13 34.51 0.08
CA TYR A 369 5.06 33.96 0.92
C TYR A 369 4.52 34.96 1.94
N THR A 370 5.39 35.77 2.54
CA THR A 370 5.00 36.79 3.52
C THR A 370 4.35 38.00 2.86
N THR A 371 4.81 38.40 1.68
CA THR A 371 4.27 39.55 0.96
C THR A 371 2.91 39.25 0.31
N CYS A 372 2.71 38.08 -0.30
CA CYS A 372 1.52 37.83 -1.12
C CYS A 372 0.25 37.58 -0.30
N ASP A 373 -0.84 38.24 -0.68
CA ASP A 373 -2.11 38.23 0.06
C ASP A 373 -2.92 36.95 -0.16
N ILE A 374 -2.77 36.32 -1.33
CA ILE A 374 -3.52 35.11 -1.69
C ILE A 374 -2.56 34.08 -2.29
N ALA A 375 -2.44 32.90 -1.70
CA ALA A 375 -1.81 31.76 -2.37
C ALA A 375 -2.85 31.04 -3.22
N TRP A 376 -2.59 30.95 -4.53
CA TRP A 376 -3.53 30.41 -5.50
C TRP A 376 -2.92 29.19 -6.21
N LEU A 377 -3.26 28.01 -5.68
CA LEU A 377 -2.63 26.75 -6.03
C LEU A 377 -3.68 25.81 -6.61
N THR A 378 -3.69 25.69 -7.93
CA THR A 378 -4.74 25.00 -8.68
C THR A 378 -4.25 23.79 -9.49
N PRO A 379 -3.49 22.83 -8.91
CA PRO A 379 -3.07 21.66 -9.66
C PRO A 379 -4.28 20.85 -10.14
N ILE A 380 -4.15 20.23 -11.32
CA ILE A 380 -5.15 19.33 -11.88
C ILE A 380 -5.12 17.97 -11.17
N ARG A 381 -3.94 17.55 -10.72
CA ARG A 381 -3.74 16.39 -9.85
C ARG A 381 -2.40 16.54 -9.14
N ASP A 382 -2.37 16.34 -7.83
CA ASP A 382 -1.12 16.47 -7.05
C ASP A 382 -1.10 15.45 -5.92
N GLY A 383 0.00 14.70 -5.77
CA GLY A 383 0.13 13.71 -4.69
C GLY A 383 0.04 14.36 -3.31
N MET A 384 0.75 15.47 -3.16
CA MET A 384 0.66 16.39 -2.02
C MET A 384 1.08 17.78 -2.49
N ASN A 385 0.50 18.84 -1.94
CA ASN A 385 0.92 20.21 -2.23
C ASN A 385 1.57 20.84 -0.99
N LEU A 386 2.89 20.75 -0.90
CA LEU A 386 3.63 21.31 0.23
C LEU A 386 3.69 22.84 0.19
N VAL A 387 3.67 23.46 -1.00
CA VAL A 387 3.65 24.92 -1.17
C VAL A 387 2.47 25.54 -0.43
N ALA A 388 1.30 24.89 -0.43
CA ALA A 388 0.14 25.31 0.35
C ALA A 388 0.44 25.35 1.86
N LYS A 389 1.12 24.32 2.37
CA LYS A 389 1.53 24.22 3.77
C LYS A 389 2.61 25.26 4.12
N GLU A 390 3.57 25.48 3.21
CA GLU A 390 4.65 26.46 3.35
C GLU A 390 4.10 27.87 3.45
N TYR A 391 3.20 28.27 2.54
CA TYR A 391 2.54 29.58 2.58
C TYR A 391 1.89 29.79 3.95
N ILE A 392 1.02 28.88 4.39
CA ILE A 392 0.32 29.00 5.66
C ILE A 392 1.28 29.06 6.86
N ALA A 393 2.38 28.30 6.86
CA ALA A 393 3.37 28.34 7.93
C ALA A 393 4.06 29.70 8.08
N THR A 394 4.23 30.46 6.98
CA THR A 394 4.85 31.79 6.99
C THR A 394 3.90 32.93 7.39
N ARG A 395 2.58 32.71 7.47
CA ARG A 395 1.60 33.74 7.85
C ARG A 395 1.59 34.00 9.36
N THR A 396 2.64 34.62 9.89
CA THR A 396 2.84 34.83 11.34
C THR A 396 1.75 35.69 11.98
N ASP A 397 1.18 36.63 11.23
CA ASP A 397 0.05 37.49 11.59
C ASP A 397 -1.34 36.83 11.38
N LYS A 398 -1.33 35.56 10.92
CA LYS A 398 -2.49 34.74 10.54
C LYS A 398 -3.33 35.34 9.42
N THR A 399 -2.89 36.38 8.71
CA THR A 399 -3.63 36.92 7.55
C THR A 399 -3.30 36.16 6.27
N GLY A 400 -3.97 36.47 5.16
CA GLY A 400 -3.77 35.83 3.86
C GLY A 400 -4.80 34.74 3.58
N VAL A 401 -5.04 34.47 2.30
CA VAL A 401 -6.04 33.48 1.85
C VAL A 401 -5.36 32.37 1.06
N LEU A 402 -5.67 31.12 1.37
CA LEU A 402 -5.28 29.98 0.55
C LEU A 402 -6.46 29.53 -0.30
N ILE A 403 -6.29 29.56 -1.62
CA ILE A 403 -7.16 28.91 -2.59
C ILE A 403 -6.43 27.66 -3.09
N LEU A 404 -7.06 26.50 -2.94
CA LEU A 404 -6.44 25.21 -3.17
C LEU A 404 -7.35 24.30 -4.02
N SER A 405 -6.78 23.64 -5.02
CA SER A 405 -7.50 22.61 -5.78
C SER A 405 -7.92 21.44 -4.89
N GLU A 406 -9.16 20.99 -5.03
CA GLU A 406 -9.65 19.73 -4.43
C GLU A 406 -8.91 18.50 -4.95
N MET A 407 -8.16 18.63 -6.06
CA MET A 407 -7.38 17.55 -6.67
C MET A 407 -5.96 17.40 -6.08
N ALA A 408 -5.59 18.22 -5.09
CA ALA A 408 -4.33 18.11 -4.37
C ALA A 408 -4.51 17.28 -3.09
N GLY A 409 -3.57 16.38 -2.79
CA GLY A 409 -3.61 15.60 -1.54
C GLY A 409 -3.69 16.44 -0.26
N SER A 410 -3.18 17.67 -0.28
CA SER A 410 -3.26 18.61 0.85
C SER A 410 -4.68 19.11 1.14
N ALA A 411 -5.61 19.01 0.19
CA ALA A 411 -7.00 19.44 0.38
C ALA A 411 -7.67 18.66 1.52
N ASN A 412 -7.38 17.37 1.64
CA ASN A 412 -7.88 16.49 2.70
C ASN A 412 -7.47 16.95 4.12
N GLU A 413 -6.39 17.71 4.23
CA GLU A 413 -5.89 18.25 5.49
C GLU A 413 -6.06 19.76 5.64
N MET A 414 -6.57 20.47 4.63
CA MET A 414 -6.62 21.93 4.60
C MET A 414 -8.02 22.43 4.24
N ASN A 415 -9.06 21.81 4.81
CA ASN A 415 -10.47 22.12 4.55
C ASN A 415 -10.87 23.57 4.87
N GLU A 416 -10.09 24.28 5.69
CA GLU A 416 -10.29 25.69 6.01
C GLU A 416 -9.81 26.63 4.89
N SER A 417 -9.14 26.12 3.86
CA SER A 417 -8.85 26.83 2.62
C SER A 417 -10.11 27.03 1.76
N LEU A 418 -10.02 27.86 0.73
CA LEU A 418 -11.04 27.93 -0.31
C LEU A 418 -10.77 26.84 -1.35
N LEU A 419 -11.44 25.71 -1.19
CA LEU A 419 -11.34 24.59 -2.12
C LEU A 419 -12.08 24.91 -3.43
N ILE A 420 -11.47 24.56 -4.57
CA ILE A 420 -12.02 24.78 -5.91
C ILE A 420 -11.84 23.53 -6.77
N ASN A 421 -12.72 23.35 -7.75
CA ASN A 421 -12.46 22.47 -8.88
C ASN A 421 -11.64 23.21 -9.95
N PRO A 422 -10.41 22.75 -10.29
CA PRO A 422 -9.53 23.48 -11.20
C PRO A 422 -10.02 23.49 -12.66
N ASN A 423 -11.11 22.77 -12.98
CA ASN A 423 -11.75 22.77 -14.30
C ASN A 423 -12.96 23.72 -14.38
N ASN A 424 -13.35 24.36 -13.29
CA ASN A 424 -14.50 25.25 -13.24
C ASN A 424 -14.06 26.73 -13.19
N PHE A 425 -13.94 27.37 -14.35
CA PHE A 425 -13.48 28.75 -14.43
C PHE A 425 -14.42 29.76 -13.76
N GLU A 426 -15.73 29.46 -13.76
CA GLU A 426 -16.75 30.29 -13.11
C GLU A 426 -16.56 30.29 -11.59
N GLU A 427 -16.45 29.10 -10.99
CA GLU A 427 -16.17 28.94 -9.56
C GLU A 427 -14.82 29.55 -9.15
N ILE A 428 -13.79 29.39 -9.98
CA ILE A 428 -12.48 29.98 -9.74
C ILE A 428 -12.59 31.52 -9.68
N ALA A 429 -13.27 32.14 -10.64
CA ALA A 429 -13.43 33.59 -10.66
C ALA A 429 -14.21 34.10 -9.44
N ASP A 430 -15.30 33.43 -9.06
CA ASP A 430 -16.10 33.78 -7.88
C ASP A 430 -15.33 33.58 -6.58
N THR A 431 -14.49 32.55 -6.52
CA THR A 431 -13.62 32.29 -5.38
C THR A 431 -12.52 33.34 -5.24
N LEU A 432 -11.96 33.81 -6.36
CA LEU A 432 -11.00 34.92 -6.36
C LEU A 432 -11.64 36.22 -5.87
N ASP A 433 -12.84 36.57 -6.32
CA ASP A 433 -13.61 37.71 -5.81
C ASP A 433 -13.82 37.59 -4.28
N LYS A 434 -14.31 36.43 -3.83
CA LYS A 434 -14.48 36.13 -2.40
C LYS A 434 -13.17 36.27 -1.61
N ALA A 435 -12.07 35.77 -2.15
CA ALA A 435 -10.77 35.79 -1.48
C ALA A 435 -10.21 37.21 -1.35
N ILE A 436 -10.37 38.06 -2.37
CA ILE A 436 -9.98 39.47 -2.33
C ILE A 436 -10.77 40.23 -1.26
N ASN A 437 -12.06 39.93 -1.14
CA ASN A 437 -13.00 40.62 -0.25
C ASN A 437 -13.09 39.98 1.15
N MET A 438 -12.30 38.94 1.45
CA MET A 438 -12.41 38.20 2.72
C MET A 438 -11.99 39.09 3.92
N PRO A 439 -12.83 39.24 4.95
CA PRO A 439 -12.49 39.99 6.16
C PRO A 439 -11.26 39.41 6.88
N LYS A 440 -10.46 40.28 7.51
CA LYS A 440 -9.23 39.86 8.22
C LYS A 440 -9.54 38.87 9.34
N GLU A 441 -10.64 39.04 10.06
CA GLU A 441 -11.05 38.14 11.14
C GLU A 441 -11.30 36.72 10.62
N GLU A 442 -11.95 36.58 9.45
CA GLU A 442 -12.18 35.28 8.82
C GLU A 442 -10.85 34.64 8.38
N GLN A 443 -9.94 35.42 7.77
CA GLN A 443 -8.61 34.95 7.39
C GLN A 443 -7.84 34.39 8.60
N GLN A 444 -7.81 35.17 9.69
CA GLN A 444 -7.14 34.80 10.93
C GLN A 444 -7.74 33.54 11.57
N GLN A 445 -9.07 33.40 11.55
CA GLN A 445 -9.74 32.20 12.05
C GLN A 445 -9.33 30.96 11.25
N ARG A 446 -9.40 31.02 9.92
CA ARG A 446 -9.03 29.89 9.02
C ARG A 446 -7.57 29.50 9.20
N ASN A 447 -6.66 30.48 9.13
CA ASN A 447 -5.22 30.22 9.20
C ASN A 447 -4.77 29.76 10.59
N SER A 448 -5.45 30.18 11.66
CA SER A 448 -5.15 29.69 13.01
C SER A 448 -5.41 28.20 13.15
N ILE A 449 -6.47 27.68 12.52
CA ILE A 449 -6.78 26.25 12.55
C ILE A 449 -5.75 25.47 11.70
N LEU A 450 -5.47 25.95 10.49
CA LEU A 450 -4.49 25.32 9.61
C LEU A 450 -3.09 25.27 10.25
N GLN A 451 -2.60 26.39 10.81
CA GLN A 451 -1.28 26.42 11.45
C GLN A 451 -1.18 25.48 12.66
N LYS A 452 -2.21 25.39 13.51
CA LYS A 452 -2.23 24.42 14.62
C LYS A 452 -2.09 22.97 14.13
N ARG A 453 -2.74 22.64 13.01
CA ARG A 453 -2.65 21.31 12.39
C ARG A 453 -1.25 21.06 11.83
N LEU A 454 -0.70 22.01 11.06
CA LEU A 454 0.64 21.91 10.45
C LEU A 454 1.78 21.86 11.47
N GLU A 455 1.63 22.59 12.59
CA GLU A 455 2.59 22.57 13.69
C GLU A 455 2.61 21.20 14.39
N ARG A 456 1.43 20.60 14.60
CA ARG A 456 1.28 19.30 15.27
C ARG A 456 1.70 18.13 14.37
N TYR A 457 1.30 18.15 13.10
CA TYR A 457 1.58 17.09 12.13
C TYR A 457 2.56 17.63 11.08
N ASN A 458 3.80 17.83 11.52
CA ASN A 458 4.91 18.26 10.69
C ASN A 458 5.60 17.06 10.02
N VAL A 459 6.66 17.32 9.26
CA VAL A 459 7.37 16.26 8.54
C VAL A 459 8.07 15.25 9.44
N GLU A 460 8.52 15.67 10.64
CA GLU A 460 9.11 14.77 11.62
C GLU A 460 8.07 13.79 12.18
N LYS A 461 6.86 14.27 12.46
CA LYS A 461 5.74 13.44 12.92
C LYS A 461 5.35 12.41 11.85
N TRP A 462 5.27 12.82 10.58
CA TRP A 462 5.04 11.92 9.46
C TRP A 462 6.06 10.78 9.41
N ALA A 463 7.36 11.10 9.50
CA ALA A 463 8.39 10.09 9.44
C ALA A 463 8.37 9.15 10.66
N ASN A 464 8.19 9.70 11.86
CA ASN A 464 8.10 8.92 13.09
C ASN A 464 6.90 7.96 13.09
N ASP A 465 5.75 8.40 12.61
CA ASP A 465 4.54 7.57 12.54
C ASP A 465 4.72 6.43 11.52
N PHE A 466 5.32 6.71 10.36
CA PHE A 466 5.66 5.67 9.38
C PHE A 466 6.63 4.64 9.96
N MET A 467 7.75 5.09 10.54
CA MET A 467 8.77 4.20 11.10
C MET A 467 8.24 3.39 12.28
N THR A 468 7.43 3.99 13.15
CA THR A 468 6.77 3.29 14.25
C THR A 468 5.82 2.21 13.72
N SER A 469 5.03 2.52 12.68
CA SER A 469 4.14 1.53 12.06
C SER A 469 4.92 0.38 11.42
N LEU A 470 6.05 0.67 10.76
CA LEU A 470 6.89 -0.34 10.12
C LEU A 470 7.52 -1.29 11.16
N LEU A 471 8.08 -0.75 12.24
CA LEU A 471 8.67 -1.54 13.32
C LEU A 471 7.62 -2.40 14.03
N ASN A 472 6.43 -1.87 14.30
CA ASN A 472 5.34 -2.62 14.90
C ASN A 472 4.86 -3.79 14.01
N GLN A 473 4.93 -3.64 12.68
CA GLN A 473 4.55 -4.72 11.77
C GLN A 473 5.51 -5.91 11.89
N LYS A 474 6.82 -5.66 12.04
CA LYS A 474 7.83 -6.70 12.28
C LYS A 474 7.51 -7.54 13.53
N GLU A 475 7.05 -6.90 14.61
CA GLU A 475 6.67 -7.59 15.84
C GLU A 475 5.38 -8.39 15.71
N LYS A 476 4.41 -7.90 14.92
CA LYS A 476 3.15 -8.59 14.65
C LYS A 476 3.33 -9.84 13.81
N ASP A 477 4.16 -9.80 12.77
CA ASP A 477 4.46 -10.98 11.97
C ASP A 477 5.01 -12.13 12.83
N LEU A 478 5.73 -11.83 13.92
CA LEU A 478 6.20 -12.82 14.89
C LEU A 478 5.11 -13.34 15.84
N THR A 479 4.01 -12.59 16.02
CA THR A 479 2.96 -12.87 17.01
C THR A 479 1.72 -13.56 16.40
N TYR A 480 1.43 -13.32 15.11
CA TYR A 480 0.22 -13.82 14.44
C TYR A 480 0.37 -15.18 13.76
N ILE A 481 1.57 -15.75 13.71
CA ILE A 481 1.84 -17.04 13.09
C ILE A 481 1.83 -18.11 14.20
N SER A 482 0.85 -19.03 14.19
CA SER A 482 0.95 -20.32 14.91
C SER A 482 2.36 -20.86 14.73
N ARG A 483 3.03 -21.44 15.73
CA ARG A 483 4.47 -21.75 15.57
C ARG A 483 4.68 -22.75 14.44
N ARG A 484 5.58 -22.48 13.50
CA ARG A 484 5.95 -23.46 12.47
C ARG A 484 6.39 -24.74 13.17
N LEU A 485 5.89 -25.88 12.71
CA LEU A 485 6.28 -27.18 13.25
C LEU A 485 7.70 -27.52 12.77
N SER A 486 8.69 -26.94 13.46
CA SER A 486 10.11 -27.06 13.12
C SER A 486 10.63 -28.49 13.32
N VAL A 487 11.83 -28.78 12.79
CA VAL A 487 12.45 -30.10 12.98
C VAL A 487 12.63 -30.44 14.46
N ASP A 488 13.03 -29.47 15.30
CA ASP A 488 13.22 -29.68 16.74
C ASP A 488 11.90 -29.92 17.47
N LEU A 489 10.87 -29.18 17.09
CA LEU A 489 9.54 -29.35 17.65
C LEU A 489 8.95 -30.69 17.21
N MET A 490 9.13 -31.07 15.94
CA MET A 490 8.79 -32.41 15.44
C MET A 490 9.52 -33.50 16.22
N ASN A 491 10.80 -33.35 16.53
CA ASN A 491 11.51 -34.33 17.36
C ASN A 491 10.89 -34.45 18.76
N THR A 492 10.34 -33.36 19.30
CA THR A 492 9.59 -33.37 20.57
C THR A 492 8.24 -34.07 20.43
N VAL A 493 7.49 -33.80 19.35
CA VAL A 493 6.26 -34.52 19.01
C VAL A 493 6.53 -36.02 18.87
N MET A 494 7.59 -36.40 18.16
CA MET A 494 7.98 -37.80 17.97
C MET A 494 8.37 -38.49 19.28
N LYS A 495 9.07 -37.78 20.19
CA LYS A 495 9.36 -38.32 21.53
C LYS A 495 8.08 -38.61 22.32
N LYS A 496 7.11 -37.68 22.29
CA LYS A 496 5.80 -37.87 22.94
C LYS A 496 5.03 -39.02 22.31
N TYR A 497 4.97 -39.07 20.98
CA TYR A 497 4.35 -40.15 20.22
C TYR A 497 4.91 -41.51 20.63
N LYS A 498 6.24 -41.64 20.69
CA LYS A 498 6.91 -42.89 21.07
C LYS A 498 6.67 -43.30 22.52
N SER A 499 6.63 -42.35 23.45
CA SER A 499 6.41 -42.63 24.88
C SER A 499 4.95 -42.89 25.25
N ALA A 500 4.01 -42.55 24.36
CA ALA A 500 2.58 -42.67 24.60
C ALA A 500 2.14 -44.14 24.62
N LYS A 501 1.30 -44.47 25.61
CA LYS A 501 0.69 -45.79 25.76
C LYS A 501 -0.48 -45.98 24.81
N ARG A 502 -1.21 -44.93 24.48
CA ARG A 502 -2.33 -44.97 23.53
C ARG A 502 -2.50 -43.64 22.80
N ARG A 503 -2.53 -43.71 21.48
CA ARG A 503 -2.42 -42.55 20.58
C ARG A 503 -3.70 -42.40 19.78
N LEU A 504 -4.16 -41.16 19.62
CA LEU A 504 -5.26 -40.80 18.73
C LEU A 504 -4.73 -39.86 17.64
N VAL A 505 -4.97 -40.22 16.38
CA VAL A 505 -4.48 -39.46 15.22
C VAL A 505 -5.65 -39.14 14.29
N PHE A 506 -6.03 -37.86 14.23
CA PHE A 506 -7.01 -37.33 13.29
C PHE A 506 -6.32 -36.73 12.07
N LEU A 507 -6.64 -37.24 10.89
CA LEU A 507 -6.10 -36.77 9.63
C LEU A 507 -7.25 -36.31 8.75
N ASP A 508 -7.37 -35.00 8.54
CA ASP A 508 -8.21 -34.51 7.46
C ASP A 508 -7.66 -34.98 6.10
N TYR A 509 -8.52 -35.29 5.14
CA TYR A 509 -8.10 -35.81 3.85
C TYR A 509 -7.90 -34.74 2.77
N ASP A 510 -8.89 -33.86 2.58
CA ASP A 510 -8.99 -32.97 1.44
C ASP A 510 -8.12 -31.74 1.62
N GLY A 511 -7.16 -31.48 0.72
CA GLY A 511 -6.22 -30.37 0.90
C GLY A 511 -5.09 -30.67 1.90
N THR A 512 -5.34 -31.59 2.84
CA THR A 512 -4.39 -32.05 3.86
C THR A 512 -3.51 -33.23 3.41
N LEU A 513 -4.10 -34.38 3.08
CA LEU A 513 -3.37 -35.60 2.64
C LEU A 513 -3.24 -35.71 1.12
N ALA A 514 -4.23 -35.18 0.41
CA ALA A 514 -4.27 -35.09 -1.04
C ALA A 514 -4.48 -33.63 -1.46
N GLY A 515 -3.60 -33.10 -2.32
CA GLY A 515 -3.70 -31.72 -2.79
C GLY A 515 -4.96 -31.47 -3.64
N PHE A 516 -5.38 -30.21 -3.75
CA PHE A 516 -6.57 -29.83 -4.52
C PHE A 516 -6.42 -30.15 -6.01
N ASN A 517 -7.38 -30.87 -6.56
CA ASN A 517 -7.46 -31.18 -7.99
C ASN A 517 -8.68 -30.48 -8.59
N LYS A 518 -8.56 -29.99 -9.84
CA LYS A 518 -9.67 -29.30 -10.55
C LYS A 518 -10.89 -30.20 -10.77
N ASP A 519 -10.67 -31.51 -10.77
CA ASP A 519 -11.70 -32.54 -10.78
C ASP A 519 -11.68 -33.27 -9.43
N PRO A 520 -12.69 -33.05 -8.56
CA PRO A 520 -12.74 -33.67 -7.23
C PRO A 520 -12.68 -35.20 -7.25
N GLN A 521 -13.12 -35.85 -8.34
CA GLN A 521 -13.08 -37.32 -8.44
C GLN A 521 -11.68 -37.88 -8.70
N LYS A 522 -10.73 -37.03 -9.12
CA LYS A 522 -9.32 -37.40 -9.37
C LYS A 522 -8.39 -37.17 -8.18
N ALA A 523 -8.93 -36.76 -7.02
CA ALA A 523 -8.18 -36.62 -5.77
C ALA A 523 -8.08 -37.95 -4.99
N SER A 524 -8.11 -39.09 -5.68
CA SER A 524 -7.99 -40.41 -5.04
C SER A 524 -6.60 -40.62 -4.42
N PRO A 525 -6.47 -41.45 -3.38
CA PRO A 525 -5.19 -41.70 -2.73
C PRO A 525 -4.20 -42.37 -3.70
N ASP A 526 -2.93 -42.03 -3.60
CA ASP A 526 -1.85 -42.73 -4.31
C ASP A 526 -1.26 -43.88 -3.47
N GLU A 527 -0.43 -44.72 -4.09
CA GLU A 527 0.16 -45.89 -3.43
C GLU A 527 1.02 -45.52 -2.21
N ASP A 528 1.72 -44.39 -2.26
CA ASP A 528 2.56 -43.94 -1.15
C ASP A 528 1.70 -43.49 0.04
N LEU A 529 0.61 -42.77 -0.20
CA LEU A 529 -0.34 -42.40 0.85
C LEU A 529 -1.01 -43.64 1.45
N PHE A 530 -1.40 -44.63 0.64
CA PHE A 530 -1.91 -45.90 1.18
C PHE A 530 -0.89 -46.58 2.09
N ARG A 531 0.36 -46.68 1.66
CA ARG A 531 1.44 -47.29 2.45
C ARG A 531 1.61 -46.60 3.81
N LEU A 532 1.68 -45.27 3.83
CA LEU A 532 1.82 -44.51 5.08
C LEU A 532 0.64 -44.73 6.04
N LEU A 533 -0.58 -44.73 5.50
CA LEU A 533 -1.79 -44.96 6.31
C LEU A 533 -1.88 -46.41 6.82
N ASP A 534 -1.51 -47.39 6.00
CA ASP A 534 -1.46 -48.80 6.38
C ASP A 534 -0.46 -49.00 7.54
N GLU A 535 0.74 -48.42 7.43
CA GLU A 535 1.82 -48.52 8.44
C GLU A 535 1.41 -47.88 9.78
N ILE A 536 0.72 -46.74 9.76
CA ILE A 536 0.21 -46.08 10.99
C ILE A 536 -0.96 -46.87 11.58
N SER A 537 -1.90 -47.32 10.75
CA SER A 537 -3.10 -48.05 11.20
C SER A 537 -2.77 -49.43 11.77
N ALA A 538 -1.64 -50.03 11.41
CA ALA A 538 -1.22 -51.34 11.92
C ALA A 538 -0.60 -51.28 13.33
N GLN A 539 -0.37 -50.10 13.89
CA GLN A 539 0.22 -49.94 15.22
C GLN A 539 -0.82 -50.26 16.31
N GLU A 540 -0.58 -51.29 17.13
CA GLU A 540 -1.55 -51.83 18.12
C GLU A 540 -2.11 -50.79 19.13
N ASN A 541 -1.42 -49.67 19.33
CA ASN A 541 -1.79 -48.63 20.29
C ASN A 541 -2.14 -47.28 19.62
N THR A 542 -2.45 -47.29 18.33
CA THR A 542 -2.76 -46.07 17.57
C THR A 542 -4.15 -46.17 16.94
N ASP A 543 -5.07 -45.35 17.44
CA ASP A 543 -6.38 -45.17 16.84
C ASP A 543 -6.27 -44.05 15.78
N MET A 544 -6.25 -44.42 14.50
CA MET A 544 -6.20 -43.49 13.36
C MET A 544 -7.59 -43.26 12.77
N TYR A 545 -7.97 -41.99 12.59
CA TYR A 545 -9.23 -41.58 11.98
C TYR A 545 -8.98 -40.66 10.80
N LEU A 546 -9.48 -41.05 9.63
CA LEU A 546 -9.58 -40.18 8.47
C LEU A 546 -10.83 -39.32 8.57
N ILE A 547 -10.70 -38.00 8.48
CA ILE A 547 -11.80 -37.05 8.53
C ILE A 547 -11.93 -36.34 7.18
N SER A 548 -13.15 -36.13 6.68
CA SER A 548 -13.37 -35.36 5.44
C SER A 548 -14.76 -34.75 5.36
N GLY A 549 -14.90 -33.71 4.54
CA GLY A 549 -16.17 -33.16 4.10
C GLY A 549 -16.85 -33.94 2.97
N ARG A 550 -16.19 -34.94 2.38
CA ARG A 550 -16.73 -35.74 1.26
C ARG A 550 -17.86 -36.66 1.67
N ASP A 551 -18.62 -37.08 0.66
CA ASP A 551 -19.68 -38.09 0.77
C ASP A 551 -19.13 -39.47 1.14
N LYS A 552 -19.98 -40.27 1.78
CA LYS A 552 -19.63 -41.61 2.23
C LYS A 552 -19.41 -42.59 1.08
N GLU A 553 -20.07 -42.38 -0.07
CA GLU A 553 -19.97 -43.26 -1.23
C GLU A 553 -18.54 -43.23 -1.81
N THR A 554 -17.94 -42.05 -1.88
CA THR A 554 -16.57 -41.83 -2.31
C THR A 554 -15.57 -42.48 -1.36
N PHE A 555 -15.71 -42.25 -0.05
CA PHE A 555 -14.84 -42.84 0.97
C PHE A 555 -14.99 -44.36 1.07
N THR A 556 -16.20 -44.88 0.86
CA THR A 556 -16.47 -46.33 0.75
C THR A 556 -15.62 -46.93 -0.37
N LYS A 557 -15.63 -46.30 -1.55
CA LYS A 557 -14.86 -46.75 -2.71
C LYS A 557 -13.34 -46.69 -2.46
N TRP A 558 -12.86 -45.66 -1.77
CA TRP A 558 -11.42 -45.42 -1.61
C TRP A 558 -10.79 -46.19 -0.46
N PHE A 559 -11.49 -46.37 0.66
CA PHE A 559 -10.86 -46.78 1.92
C PHE A 559 -11.53 -47.93 2.65
N MET A 560 -12.79 -48.29 2.34
CA MET A 560 -13.50 -49.30 3.13
C MET A 560 -12.80 -50.67 3.12
N HIS A 561 -12.17 -51.04 1.99
CA HIS A 561 -11.40 -52.28 1.86
C HIS A 561 -10.11 -52.32 2.71
N LYS A 562 -9.68 -51.18 3.26
CA LYS A 562 -8.51 -51.07 4.15
C LYS A 562 -8.86 -51.22 5.63
N GLY A 563 -10.13 -51.07 6.01
CA GLY A 563 -10.57 -51.18 7.40
C GLY A 563 -10.26 -49.98 8.29
N TYR A 564 -9.92 -48.81 7.72
CA TYR A 564 -9.63 -47.60 8.49
C TYR A 564 -10.87 -47.06 9.23
N ASN A 565 -10.63 -46.36 10.34
CA ASN A 565 -11.70 -45.56 10.96
C ASN A 565 -11.89 -44.26 10.17
N MET A 566 -13.14 -43.91 9.88
CA MET A 566 -13.48 -42.81 8.98
C MET A 566 -14.64 -41.99 9.53
N ILE A 567 -14.53 -40.67 9.43
CA ILE A 567 -15.57 -39.69 9.71
C ILE A 567 -15.77 -38.84 8.45
N VAL A 568 -16.97 -38.86 7.87
CA VAL A 568 -17.23 -38.21 6.58
C VAL A 568 -18.45 -37.29 6.64
N GLU A 569 -18.65 -36.49 5.60
CA GLU A 569 -19.65 -35.43 5.52
C GLU A 569 -19.61 -34.48 6.74
N HIS A 570 -18.40 -34.06 7.14
CA HIS A 570 -18.19 -33.17 8.30
C HIS A 570 -18.72 -33.71 9.64
N GLY A 571 -18.81 -35.04 9.81
CA GLY A 571 -19.23 -35.66 11.07
C GLY A 571 -20.63 -36.28 11.06
N VAL A 572 -21.29 -36.38 9.90
CA VAL A 572 -22.61 -37.05 9.80
C VAL A 572 -22.46 -38.56 9.96
N TRP A 573 -21.42 -39.14 9.36
CA TRP A 573 -21.24 -40.59 9.29
C TRP A 573 -19.91 -41.02 9.89
N ILE A 574 -19.94 -42.15 10.60
CA ILE A 574 -18.76 -42.81 11.15
C ILE A 574 -18.69 -44.26 10.70
N SER A 575 -17.49 -44.74 10.37
CA SER A 575 -17.16 -46.14 10.12
C SER A 575 -15.97 -46.51 11.01
N GLN A 576 -16.06 -47.62 11.73
CA GLN A 576 -14.99 -48.11 12.60
C GLN A 576 -14.62 -49.53 12.19
N ASN A 577 -13.33 -49.86 12.16
CA ASN A 577 -12.82 -51.20 11.84
C ASN A 577 -13.36 -51.80 10.52
N GLY A 578 -13.62 -50.95 9.51
CA GLY A 578 -14.17 -51.38 8.22
C GLY A 578 -15.65 -51.78 8.21
N GLU A 579 -16.39 -51.49 9.28
CA GLU A 579 -17.85 -51.67 9.31
C GLU A 579 -18.60 -50.63 8.46
N ASP A 580 -19.83 -50.94 8.07
CA ASP A 580 -20.68 -50.02 7.32
C ASP A 580 -20.92 -48.69 8.07
N PHE A 581 -20.96 -47.59 7.31
CA PHE A 581 -21.18 -46.25 7.87
C PHE A 581 -22.48 -46.15 8.66
N ARG A 582 -22.35 -45.67 9.90
CA ARG A 582 -23.45 -45.39 10.83
C ARG A 582 -23.62 -43.89 10.99
N MET A 583 -24.86 -43.44 11.06
CA MET A 583 -25.17 -42.02 11.21
C MET A 583 -24.97 -41.60 12.67
N LEU A 584 -24.13 -40.58 12.91
CA LEU A 584 -23.85 -40.04 14.25
C LEU A 584 -25.00 -39.20 14.79
N GLU A 585 -25.72 -38.49 13.91
CA GLU A 585 -26.89 -37.66 14.23
C GLU A 585 -27.93 -37.65 13.09
N LYS A 586 -29.22 -37.59 13.44
CA LYS A 586 -30.31 -37.49 12.45
C LYS A 586 -30.41 -36.07 11.88
N VAL A 587 -29.98 -35.88 10.63
CA VAL A 587 -30.06 -34.58 9.92
C VAL A 587 -31.28 -34.52 9.01
N LYS A 588 -32.05 -33.41 9.05
CA LYS A 588 -33.17 -33.14 8.14
C LYS A 588 -32.68 -32.39 6.90
N LYS A 589 -33.31 -32.62 5.72
CA LYS A 589 -32.99 -31.93 4.46
C LYS A 589 -34.03 -30.88 4.03
N ASP A 590 -35.22 -30.89 4.62
CA ASP A 590 -36.37 -30.06 4.23
C ASP A 590 -36.10 -28.54 4.22
N TRP A 591 -35.06 -28.10 4.94
CA TRP A 591 -34.65 -26.70 4.97
C TRP A 591 -33.96 -26.26 3.67
N MET A 592 -33.33 -27.17 2.93
CA MET A 592 -32.60 -26.85 1.70
C MET A 592 -33.55 -26.29 0.63
N GLU A 593 -34.75 -26.87 0.49
CA GLU A 593 -35.80 -26.37 -0.42
C GLU A 593 -36.27 -24.95 -0.09
N LYS A 594 -36.20 -24.54 1.19
CA LYS A 594 -36.57 -23.19 1.62
C LYS A 594 -35.48 -22.17 1.33
N ILE A 595 -34.22 -22.59 1.36
CA ILE A 595 -33.05 -21.72 1.19
C ILE A 595 -32.65 -21.59 -0.28
N HIS A 596 -32.84 -22.64 -1.09
CA HIS A 596 -32.44 -22.65 -2.50
C HIS A 596 -32.95 -21.44 -3.30
N PRO A 597 -34.24 -21.03 -3.23
CA PRO A 597 -34.73 -19.88 -4.00
C PRO A 597 -34.09 -18.55 -3.60
N VAL A 598 -33.66 -18.44 -2.34
CA VAL A 598 -32.94 -17.27 -1.84
C VAL A 598 -31.56 -17.25 -2.49
N LEU A 599 -30.84 -18.38 -2.48
CA LEU A 599 -29.53 -18.47 -3.13
C LEU A 599 -29.61 -18.22 -4.64
N ASP A 600 -30.62 -18.74 -5.33
CA ASP A 600 -30.85 -18.50 -6.77
C ASP A 600 -30.98 -17.00 -7.06
N SER A 601 -31.77 -16.28 -6.25
CA SER A 601 -31.90 -14.82 -6.39
C SER A 601 -30.57 -14.08 -6.25
N PHE A 602 -29.67 -14.58 -5.40
CA PHE A 602 -28.33 -14.02 -5.26
C PHE A 602 -27.40 -14.41 -6.41
N VAL A 603 -27.51 -15.62 -6.95
CA VAL A 603 -26.78 -16.04 -8.15
C VAL A 603 -27.16 -15.17 -9.35
N ASP A 604 -28.45 -15.00 -9.61
CA ASP A 604 -28.98 -14.20 -10.73
C ASP A 604 -28.50 -12.74 -10.69
N ARG A 605 -28.31 -12.19 -9.48
CA ARG A 605 -27.90 -10.80 -9.25
C ARG A 605 -26.41 -10.64 -8.99
N THR A 606 -25.64 -11.72 -9.04
CA THR A 606 -24.20 -11.73 -8.75
C THR A 606 -23.44 -12.52 -9.81
N PRO A 607 -23.14 -11.92 -10.98
CA PRO A 607 -22.42 -12.59 -12.05
C PRO A 607 -21.09 -13.18 -11.60
N GLY A 608 -20.85 -14.45 -11.93
CA GLY A 608 -19.68 -15.22 -11.51
C GLY A 608 -19.88 -16.04 -10.22
N SER A 609 -21.03 -15.92 -9.56
CA SER A 609 -21.38 -16.80 -8.44
C SER A 609 -22.18 -18.03 -8.88
N PHE A 610 -22.17 -19.09 -8.07
CA PHE A 610 -22.93 -20.32 -8.32
C PHE A 610 -23.24 -21.04 -7.00
N ILE A 611 -24.20 -21.98 -7.05
CA ILE A 611 -24.56 -22.84 -5.91
C ILE A 611 -23.93 -24.21 -6.12
N GLU A 612 -23.33 -24.76 -5.06
CA GLU A 612 -22.95 -26.15 -4.92
C GLU A 612 -23.89 -26.81 -3.91
N GLU A 613 -24.62 -27.83 -4.34
CA GLU A 613 -25.50 -28.62 -3.48
C GLU A 613 -24.81 -29.93 -3.06
N LYS A 614 -24.74 -30.16 -1.75
CA LYS A 614 -24.25 -31.40 -1.14
C LYS A 614 -25.39 -32.10 -0.40
N ASN A 615 -25.16 -33.35 0.03
CA ASN A 615 -26.20 -34.16 0.69
C ASN A 615 -26.93 -33.47 1.85
N TYR A 616 -26.24 -32.64 2.65
CA TYR A 616 -26.80 -31.94 3.81
C TYR A 616 -26.28 -30.50 3.97
N SER A 617 -25.79 -29.89 2.88
CA SER A 617 -25.37 -28.49 2.88
C SER A 617 -25.57 -27.83 1.52
N LEU A 618 -25.76 -26.51 1.55
CA LEU A 618 -25.80 -25.65 0.37
C LEU A 618 -24.66 -24.64 0.46
N ALA A 619 -23.84 -24.53 -0.58
CA ALA A 619 -22.73 -23.59 -0.62
C ALA A 619 -22.89 -22.60 -1.77
N TRP A 620 -22.88 -21.30 -1.46
CA TRP A 620 -22.87 -20.23 -2.46
C TRP A 620 -21.45 -19.73 -2.66
N HIS A 621 -20.90 -19.98 -3.85
CA HIS A 621 -19.55 -19.59 -4.24
C HIS A 621 -19.57 -18.26 -4.97
N TYR A 622 -18.70 -17.33 -4.59
CA TYR A 622 -18.62 -16.01 -5.22
C TYR A 622 -17.19 -15.59 -5.57
N ARG A 623 -16.28 -16.57 -5.65
CA ARG A 623 -14.85 -16.34 -5.94
C ARG A 623 -14.59 -15.67 -7.30
N ASN A 624 -15.43 -15.94 -8.30
CA ASN A 624 -15.24 -15.40 -9.65
C ASN A 624 -16.01 -14.08 -9.88
N THR A 625 -16.51 -13.47 -8.81
CA THR A 625 -17.24 -12.19 -8.86
C THR A 625 -16.28 -11.02 -8.69
N ASP A 626 -16.71 -9.81 -9.08
CA ASP A 626 -15.99 -8.58 -8.72
C ASP A 626 -15.78 -8.55 -7.19
N PRO A 627 -14.54 -8.35 -6.67
CA PRO A 627 -14.27 -8.55 -5.24
C PRO A 627 -15.10 -7.68 -4.30
N ASP A 628 -15.38 -6.43 -4.69
CA ASP A 628 -16.12 -5.49 -3.85
C ASP A 628 -17.62 -5.79 -3.92
N PHE A 629 -18.12 -6.06 -5.13
CA PHE A 629 -19.51 -6.44 -5.34
C PHE A 629 -19.84 -7.78 -4.69
N GLY A 630 -18.99 -8.80 -4.87
CA GLY A 630 -19.11 -10.12 -4.25
C GLY A 630 -19.11 -10.06 -2.73
N GLN A 631 -18.21 -9.26 -2.13
CA GLN A 631 -18.20 -9.07 -0.69
C GLN A 631 -19.47 -8.38 -0.19
N LYS A 632 -19.96 -7.34 -0.90
CA LYS A 632 -21.22 -6.68 -0.57
C LYS A 632 -22.39 -7.65 -0.63
N ARG A 633 -22.46 -8.49 -1.68
CA ARG A 633 -23.48 -9.53 -1.84
C ARG A 633 -23.40 -10.60 -0.77
N ALA A 634 -22.20 -11.00 -0.36
CA ALA A 634 -22.00 -11.92 0.75
C ALA A 634 -22.54 -11.36 2.07
N VAL A 635 -22.29 -10.08 2.39
CA VAL A 635 -22.83 -9.43 3.60
C VAL A 635 -24.37 -9.35 3.55
N GLU A 636 -24.92 -8.97 2.40
CA GLU A 636 -26.38 -8.95 2.17
C GLU A 636 -26.99 -10.35 2.36
N LEU A 637 -26.42 -11.37 1.71
CA LEU A 637 -26.90 -12.75 1.80
C LEU A 637 -26.74 -13.31 3.22
N ASN A 638 -25.63 -13.03 3.92
CA ASN A 638 -25.44 -13.44 5.31
C ASN A 638 -26.52 -12.86 6.24
N THR A 639 -26.89 -11.59 6.04
CA THR A 639 -27.96 -10.94 6.82
C THR A 639 -29.32 -11.61 6.57
N VAL A 640 -29.62 -11.93 5.31
CA VAL A 640 -30.86 -12.61 4.91
C VAL A 640 -30.89 -14.04 5.47
N LEU A 641 -29.82 -14.81 5.28
CA LEU A 641 -29.72 -16.19 5.75
C LEU A 641 -29.80 -16.27 7.27
N THR A 642 -29.05 -15.43 8.00
CA THR A 642 -29.07 -15.40 9.48
C THR A 642 -30.48 -15.14 10.01
N SER A 643 -31.25 -14.28 9.33
CA SER A 643 -32.64 -13.99 9.71
C SER A 643 -33.58 -15.16 9.39
N LEU A 644 -33.38 -15.83 8.25
CA LEU A 644 -34.20 -16.96 7.81
C LEU A 644 -34.01 -18.19 8.69
N ILE A 645 -32.77 -18.47 9.10
CA ILE A 645 -32.42 -19.69 9.84
C ILE A 645 -32.44 -19.51 11.36
N ALA A 646 -32.80 -18.33 11.87
CA ALA A 646 -32.70 -17.99 13.31
C ALA A 646 -33.46 -18.96 14.24
N ASN A 647 -34.48 -19.67 13.74
CA ASN A 647 -35.29 -20.64 14.48
C ASN A 647 -35.05 -22.10 14.05
N ASP A 648 -34.11 -22.34 13.14
CA ASP A 648 -33.74 -23.67 12.66
C ASP A 648 -32.40 -24.09 13.29
N ASP A 649 -32.13 -25.39 13.39
CA ASP A 649 -30.84 -25.93 13.84
C ASP A 649 -29.74 -25.80 12.75
N LEU A 650 -29.61 -24.63 12.14
CA LEU A 650 -28.72 -24.35 11.01
C LEU A 650 -27.73 -23.23 11.33
N SER A 651 -26.57 -23.31 10.69
CA SER A 651 -25.52 -22.30 10.76
C SER A 651 -25.09 -21.87 9.37
N VAL A 652 -24.89 -20.56 9.17
CA VAL A 652 -24.18 -20.00 8.01
C VAL A 652 -22.71 -19.92 8.33
N LEU A 653 -21.90 -20.39 7.41
CA LEU A 653 -20.48 -20.55 7.58
C LEU A 653 -19.78 -19.81 6.46
N ASN A 654 -19.00 -18.80 6.84
CA ASN A 654 -18.29 -17.94 5.92
C ASN A 654 -16.89 -18.52 5.68
N GLY A 655 -16.70 -19.15 4.52
CA GLY A 655 -15.40 -19.62 4.04
C GLY A 655 -14.74 -18.62 3.09
N ASN A 656 -13.57 -18.99 2.54
CA ASN A 656 -12.86 -18.14 1.59
C ASN A 656 -13.59 -18.02 0.24
N LYS A 657 -14.35 -16.93 0.10
CA LYS A 657 -15.23 -16.61 -1.05
C LYS A 657 -16.34 -17.65 -1.29
N VAL A 658 -16.82 -18.25 -0.21
CA VAL A 658 -17.95 -19.18 -0.20
C VAL A 658 -18.76 -18.99 1.09
N MET A 659 -20.07 -19.10 1.01
CA MET A 659 -20.93 -19.20 2.19
C MET A 659 -21.67 -20.53 2.18
N GLU A 660 -21.42 -21.36 3.18
CA GLU A 660 -22.02 -22.68 3.32
C GLU A 660 -23.07 -22.66 4.43
N ILE A 661 -24.26 -23.19 4.14
CA ILE A 661 -25.33 -23.41 5.09
C ILE A 661 -25.39 -24.90 5.40
N LYS A 662 -25.37 -25.27 6.69
CA LYS A 662 -25.49 -26.66 7.14
C LYS A 662 -26.11 -26.75 8.55
N SER A 663 -26.42 -27.97 8.98
CA SER A 663 -26.88 -28.26 10.35
C SER A 663 -25.83 -27.88 11.39
N SER A 664 -26.22 -27.10 12.41
CA SER A 664 -25.33 -26.69 13.51
C SER A 664 -24.92 -27.85 14.40
N ASN A 665 -25.70 -28.93 14.41
CA ASN A 665 -25.43 -30.07 15.28
C ASN A 665 -24.31 -30.99 14.74
N VAL A 666 -23.93 -30.84 13.48
CA VAL A 666 -22.92 -31.68 12.82
C VAL A 666 -21.69 -30.89 12.41
N ASN A 667 -20.57 -31.14 13.11
CA ASN A 667 -19.26 -30.59 12.76
C ASN A 667 -18.12 -31.59 13.10
N LYS A 668 -16.95 -31.40 12.47
CA LYS A 668 -15.76 -32.24 12.67
C LYS A 668 -15.32 -32.28 14.15
N GLY A 669 -15.40 -31.15 14.85
CA GLY A 669 -15.05 -31.05 16.28
C GLY A 669 -15.86 -31.97 17.18
N ARG A 670 -17.20 -31.93 17.08
CA ARG A 670 -18.08 -32.79 17.87
C ARG A 670 -17.85 -34.27 17.58
N ALA A 671 -17.63 -34.61 16.32
CA ALA A 671 -17.32 -35.98 15.91
C ALA A 671 -15.98 -36.44 16.51
N SER A 672 -14.93 -35.62 16.42
CA SER A 672 -13.63 -35.89 17.01
C SER A 672 -13.69 -36.00 18.54
N MET A 673 -14.44 -35.13 19.21
CA MET A 673 -14.61 -35.17 20.66
C MET A 673 -15.38 -36.40 21.14
N ARG A 674 -16.37 -36.86 20.36
CA ARG A 674 -17.10 -38.09 20.67
C ARG A 674 -16.17 -39.29 20.62
N VAL A 675 -15.31 -39.39 19.60
CA VAL A 675 -14.28 -40.43 19.48
C VAL A 675 -13.25 -40.32 20.61
N PHE A 676 -12.77 -39.11 20.90
CA PHE A 676 -11.82 -38.88 21.98
C PHE A 676 -12.37 -39.36 23.34
N ALA A 677 -13.67 -39.18 23.59
CA ALA A 677 -14.32 -39.59 24.84
C ALA A 677 -14.52 -41.11 24.99
N GLU A 678 -14.28 -41.92 23.96
CA GLU A 678 -14.46 -43.38 24.02
C GLU A 678 -13.36 -44.10 24.81
N ASN A 679 -12.16 -43.52 24.89
CA ASN A 679 -11.00 -44.12 25.55
C ASN A 679 -10.10 -43.06 26.22
N GLU A 680 -9.16 -43.50 27.05
CA GLU A 680 -8.10 -42.62 27.57
C GLU A 680 -6.90 -42.60 26.61
N TYR A 681 -6.59 -41.41 26.09
CA TYR A 681 -5.45 -41.14 25.21
C TYR A 681 -4.42 -40.26 25.91
N ASP A 682 -3.14 -40.66 25.86
CA ASP A 682 -2.02 -39.86 26.40
C ASP A 682 -1.22 -39.15 25.29
N PHE A 683 -1.67 -39.30 24.05
CA PHE A 683 -1.22 -38.52 22.91
C PHE A 683 -2.37 -38.32 21.91
N VAL A 684 -2.64 -37.06 21.55
CA VAL A 684 -3.63 -36.69 20.54
C VAL A 684 -2.96 -35.80 19.50
N PHE A 685 -3.08 -36.16 18.22
CA PHE A 685 -2.60 -35.38 17.09
C PHE A 685 -3.73 -35.15 16.10
N ALA A 686 -3.91 -33.91 15.66
CA ALA A 686 -4.91 -33.55 14.66
C ALA A 686 -4.30 -32.61 13.62
N ILE A 687 -4.51 -32.90 12.34
CA ILE A 687 -4.02 -32.08 11.22
C ILE A 687 -5.12 -31.83 10.19
N GLY A 688 -5.19 -30.61 9.69
CA GLY A 688 -6.19 -30.18 8.70
C GLY A 688 -5.85 -28.85 8.05
N ASP A 689 -6.47 -28.53 6.91
CA ASP A 689 -6.17 -27.33 6.10
C ASP A 689 -7.36 -26.36 6.04
N ASP A 690 -8.59 -26.83 6.28
CA ASP A 690 -9.80 -26.08 6.01
C ASP A 690 -10.36 -25.43 7.29
N TRP A 691 -11.33 -24.54 7.12
CA TRP A 691 -11.92 -23.84 8.26
C TRP A 691 -12.82 -24.76 9.11
N THR A 692 -13.31 -25.87 8.57
CA THR A 692 -14.12 -26.85 9.33
C THR A 692 -13.27 -27.65 10.31
N ASP A 693 -11.97 -27.80 10.03
CA ASP A 693 -10.98 -28.36 10.95
C ASP A 693 -10.72 -27.47 12.17
N GLU A 694 -11.03 -26.17 12.08
CA GLU A 694 -10.88 -25.25 13.21
C GLU A 694 -11.78 -25.64 14.39
N PHE A 695 -12.97 -26.19 14.13
CA PHE A 695 -13.81 -26.75 15.19
C PHE A 695 -13.14 -27.96 15.87
N MET A 696 -12.42 -28.77 15.10
CA MET A 696 -11.64 -29.88 15.67
C MET A 696 -10.49 -29.34 16.53
N PHE A 697 -9.76 -28.33 16.06
CA PHE A 697 -8.67 -27.75 16.84
C PHE A 697 -9.15 -27.05 18.11
N GLN A 698 -10.34 -26.45 18.08
CA GLN A 698 -10.93 -25.74 19.20
C GLN A 698 -11.54 -26.68 20.25
N GLU A 699 -12.22 -27.75 19.83
CA GLU A 699 -12.90 -28.64 20.76
C GLU A 699 -11.97 -29.68 21.40
N LEU A 700 -10.90 -30.09 20.70
CA LEU A 700 -9.92 -31.03 21.26
C LEU A 700 -9.20 -30.47 22.51
N PRO A 701 -8.81 -31.32 23.47
CA PRO A 701 -8.16 -30.90 24.70
C PRO A 701 -6.89 -30.05 24.51
N ASP A 702 -6.64 -29.14 25.46
CA ASP A 702 -5.50 -28.22 25.47
C ASP A 702 -4.11 -28.87 25.49
N ASP A 703 -3.98 -30.17 25.69
CA ASP A 703 -2.73 -30.92 25.58
C ASP A 703 -2.52 -31.57 24.19
N SER A 704 -3.55 -31.54 23.32
CA SER A 704 -3.52 -32.06 21.96
C SER A 704 -2.55 -31.31 21.05
N ILE A 705 -1.95 -32.00 20.09
CA ILE A 705 -1.05 -31.42 19.09
C ILE A 705 -1.87 -31.16 17.83
N THR A 706 -2.27 -29.90 17.64
CA THR A 706 -3.08 -29.46 16.49
C THR A 706 -2.21 -28.74 15.47
N VAL A 707 -2.33 -29.12 14.21
CA VAL A 707 -1.48 -28.63 13.11
C VAL A 707 -2.35 -28.16 11.94
N LYS A 708 -2.17 -26.90 11.53
CA LYS A 708 -2.77 -26.36 10.32
C LYS A 708 -1.89 -26.65 9.10
N VAL A 709 -2.47 -27.06 7.99
CA VAL A 709 -1.78 -27.09 6.70
C VAL A 709 -2.05 -25.77 5.99
N GLY A 710 -0.98 -25.08 5.60
CA GLY A 710 -1.04 -23.70 5.12
C GLY A 710 -0.96 -22.66 6.24
N ARG A 711 -0.78 -21.40 5.85
CA ARG A 711 -0.43 -20.27 6.74
C ARG A 711 -1.61 -19.34 7.02
N GLN A 712 -2.80 -19.91 7.20
CA GLN A 712 -4.01 -19.15 7.51
C GLN A 712 -4.18 -18.95 9.02
N LYS A 713 -4.99 -17.96 9.41
CA LYS A 713 -5.39 -17.79 10.81
C LYS A 713 -6.07 -19.06 11.31
N THR A 714 -5.60 -19.59 12.43
CA THR A 714 -6.02 -20.89 12.94
C THR A 714 -6.02 -20.93 14.48
N HIS A 715 -6.88 -21.77 15.04
CA HIS A 715 -6.88 -22.24 16.42
C HIS A 715 -5.87 -23.38 16.65
N ALA A 716 -5.28 -23.92 15.57
CA ALA A 716 -4.19 -24.89 15.69
C ALA A 716 -2.95 -24.26 16.37
N LYS A 717 -2.23 -25.06 17.15
CA LYS A 717 -1.02 -24.62 17.85
C LYS A 717 0.16 -24.44 16.91
N TYR A 718 0.19 -25.24 15.84
CA TYR A 718 1.29 -25.29 14.89
C TYR A 718 0.78 -25.24 13.44
N PHE A 719 1.69 -24.97 12.49
CA PHE A 719 1.40 -25.15 11.07
C PHE A 719 2.53 -25.82 10.31
N VAL A 720 2.19 -26.35 9.14
CA VAL A 720 3.11 -26.82 8.09
C VAL A 720 2.74 -26.21 6.74
N ASP A 721 3.72 -26.10 5.84
CA ASP A 721 3.58 -25.30 4.62
C ASP A 721 2.74 -25.97 3.52
N SER A 722 2.74 -27.31 3.45
CA SER A 722 2.14 -28.03 2.33
C SER A 722 1.76 -29.47 2.65
N THR A 723 0.91 -30.06 1.82
CA THR A 723 0.59 -31.50 1.81
C THR A 723 1.84 -32.38 1.78
N LYS A 724 2.93 -31.93 1.14
CA LYS A 724 4.21 -32.68 1.14
C LYS A 724 4.79 -32.77 2.55
N ASN A 725 4.77 -31.67 3.31
CA ASN A 725 5.24 -31.67 4.69
C ASN A 725 4.37 -32.54 5.60
N VAL A 726 3.07 -32.64 5.30
CA VAL A 726 2.17 -33.59 5.99
C VAL A 726 2.64 -35.02 5.76
N ARG A 727 2.95 -35.40 4.52
CA ARG A 727 3.47 -36.74 4.21
C ARG A 727 4.81 -37.02 4.88
N ASP A 728 5.70 -36.04 4.97
CA ASP A 728 6.96 -36.17 5.72
C ASP A 728 6.71 -36.46 7.22
N ILE A 729 5.67 -35.86 7.81
CA ILE A 729 5.25 -36.13 9.19
C ILE A 729 4.72 -37.55 9.32
N LEU A 730 3.83 -37.96 8.42
CA LEU A 730 3.27 -39.32 8.43
C LEU A 730 4.35 -40.38 8.25
N GLY A 731 5.34 -40.16 7.38
CA GLY A 731 6.50 -41.05 7.24
C GLY A 731 7.23 -41.26 8.56
N ARG A 732 7.41 -40.20 9.35
CA ARG A 732 8.03 -40.31 10.68
C ARG A 732 7.17 -41.10 11.67
N PHE A 733 5.84 -40.98 11.62
CA PHE A 733 4.96 -41.80 12.46
C PHE A 733 4.96 -43.27 12.03
N ALA A 734 5.02 -43.52 10.72
CA ALA A 734 5.01 -44.84 10.12
C ALA A 734 6.30 -45.64 10.39
N ASP A 735 7.46 -44.98 10.34
CA ASP A 735 8.79 -45.57 10.63
C ASP A 735 8.99 -46.04 12.08
N MET A 736 8.00 -45.85 12.97
CA MET A 736 8.07 -46.21 14.38
C MET A 736 7.30 -47.51 14.65
N HIS A 737 7.95 -48.64 14.37
CA HIS A 737 7.54 -49.97 14.84
C HIS A 737 7.92 -50.22 16.30
#